data_AF-A0A2D7DF81-F1
#
_entry.id   AF-A0A2D7DF81-F1
#
_cell.length_a   1.000
_cell.length_b   1.000
_cell.length_c   1.000
_cell.angle_alpha   90.00
_cell.angle_beta   90.00
_cell.angle_gamma   90.00
#
_symmetry.space_group_name_H-M   'P 1'
#
loop_
_entity.id
_entity.type
_entity.pdbx_description
1 polymer ?
#
loop_
_entity_poly.entity_id
_entity_poly.type
_entity_poly.pdbx_seq_one_letter_code
_entity_poly.pdbx_strand_id
1 'polypeptide(L)'
;MPSQKLFSCLLFALILLVPNICFATEPITDANIQTAVDAWIADPSNATTIYGPISDWDVSAVTDMENLFKETNFNDDIGSWNVENVKNMFCMFTDATAFNQDISGWDVSSVTNMQRIFQGASDFNKPLDAWGDHLDPTKINKIAYLFKNAEDFNQPLSSWDVSGVTNMQGMFEGASAFDQDISTWDVSAMLNMNGVFKNAIAFNQDLGDWGSKLGQVNNLSYIFNGAIAFEGTGDDGGVSTWDVSNVTNMARMFMNADNFNGDIASWDVGEATSMERMFLNATSFNGDLSTWEVGAVTNMTSMFGFVTLFNSDLSDWDVGEVTSMEKLFLNATNFNQDLSNWCVPSFQEEPTSFALNSGLATENYPDWGACPSTPITNDNIHEAVDLWIDDEAAALAEYGNIEDWEVGAVTDMNALFYEASSFNENIDSWNVSAVTNMAQMFFKATDFAGDLSTWEVDAVTDMHSMFKDATSFNGDLSNWYVGAVTNMGTMFRTASSFNGDISDWNVAAVTNMGGMFGDAVVFNCNLSTWNVGAVIDMDYLFYGALQFNGDVSTWEVGSVTDMKNMFFKAKAFEGDLADWDVSSVTDMYGMFNTALDFNGNIATWDVGAVTDMDGMFEDTNDFNHDLSNWCVENIEEEPTSFALNSSLAAENYPDWGNCGSDDSGDSDAPPVTVNDFLILEESGSQIHNTELLSKAISHLNAGLDNSEQVTIMDFLKGTVIDGNLHMEFDLQAIVDAINGESSDTSGGDGIEIELDGDDDNEIVY
;
A
#
# COMPACT_ATOMS: atom_id res chain seq x y z
N MET A 1 101.63 -16.98 27.00
CA MET A 1 101.80 -16.05 25.85
C MET A 1 100.44 -15.92 25.16
N PRO A 2 100.05 -14.73 24.70
CA PRO A 2 100.04 -13.47 25.45
C PRO A 2 98.81 -12.56 25.11
N SER A 3 98.73 -11.43 25.84
CA SER A 3 98.44 -10.05 25.36
C SER A 3 97.08 -9.75 24.68
N GLN A 4 96.38 -8.64 24.88
CA GLN A 4 96.66 -7.26 25.35
C GLN A 4 95.28 -6.55 25.18
N LYS A 5 94.66 -5.79 26.09
CA LYS A 5 94.95 -4.48 26.71
C LYS A 5 93.69 -4.18 27.57
N LEU A 6 93.70 -3.94 28.88
CA LEU A 6 94.19 -2.75 29.61
C LEU A 6 93.90 -1.43 28.88
N PHE A 7 92.86 -0.68 29.30
CA PHE A 7 93.04 0.63 29.93
C PHE A 7 91.71 1.13 30.57
N SER A 8 91.80 1.55 31.83
CA SER A 8 90.91 2.48 32.55
C SER A 8 89.65 1.97 33.30
N CYS A 9 89.83 1.03 34.23
CA CYS A 9 89.03 0.97 35.47
C CYS A 9 89.82 1.64 36.60
N LEU A 10 89.86 2.97 36.67
CA LEU A 10 90.41 3.72 37.82
C LEU A 10 90.10 5.22 37.73
N LEU A 11 88.83 5.58 37.49
CA LEU A 11 88.34 6.93 37.78
C LEU A 11 86.81 6.89 37.80
N PHE A 12 86.20 6.44 38.91
CA PHE A 12 84.88 6.89 39.40
C PHE A 12 84.58 6.12 40.71
N ALA A 13 85.49 6.24 41.67
CA ALA A 13 85.26 5.94 43.07
C ALA A 13 85.48 7.26 43.85
N LEU A 14 84.55 8.19 43.63
CA LEU A 14 84.31 9.48 44.29
C LEU A 14 83.28 10.15 43.34
N ILE A 15 81.97 9.96 43.50
CA ILE A 15 81.10 10.76 44.36
C ILE A 15 79.91 9.85 44.75
N LEU A 16 80.06 9.16 45.87
CA LEU A 16 78.96 8.83 46.78
C LEU A 16 78.97 9.97 47.80
N LEU A 17 78.03 10.91 47.68
CA LEU A 17 77.59 11.93 48.66
C LEU A 17 76.97 13.13 47.91
N VAL A 18 75.95 12.86 47.09
CA VAL A 18 74.81 13.78 47.02
C VAL A 18 73.69 13.01 47.70
N PRO A 19 72.95 13.58 48.65
CA PRO A 19 71.84 12.86 49.25
C PRO A 19 70.91 12.43 48.11
N ASN A 20 70.38 11.20 48.20
CA ASN A 20 69.00 10.97 47.79
C ASN A 20 68.17 12.01 48.55
N ILE A 21 68.07 13.22 48.02
CA ILE A 21 66.93 14.07 48.29
C ILE A 21 65.85 13.40 47.46
N CYS A 22 65.24 12.39 48.06
CA CYS A 22 63.88 12.00 47.77
C CYS A 22 63.08 13.28 48.07
N PHE A 23 62.96 14.17 47.08
CA PHE A 23 61.90 15.14 47.11
C PHE A 23 60.65 14.28 47.14
N ALA A 24 59.90 14.33 48.25
CA ALA A 24 58.53 13.87 48.22
C ALA A 24 57.87 14.78 47.19
N THR A 25 57.80 14.31 45.94
CA THR A 25 57.03 14.98 44.90
C THR A 25 55.62 15.12 45.48
N GLU A 26 55.09 16.34 45.47
CA GLU A 26 53.71 16.51 45.90
C GLU A 26 52.85 15.58 45.03
N PRO A 27 51.98 14.76 45.64
CA PRO A 27 51.13 13.86 44.87
C PRO A 27 50.30 14.71 43.91
N ILE A 28 50.26 14.30 42.64
CA ILE A 28 49.45 14.99 41.64
C ILE A 28 48.01 14.52 41.79
N THR A 29 47.12 15.49 41.97
CA THR A 29 45.69 15.30 42.22
C THR A 29 44.91 16.38 41.47
N ASP A 30 43.59 16.29 41.45
CA ASP A 30 42.72 17.34 40.88
C ASP A 30 43.03 18.74 41.44
N ALA A 31 43.54 18.84 42.67
CA ALA A 31 43.81 20.12 43.32
C ALA A 31 45.04 20.85 42.76
N ASN A 32 45.99 20.15 42.13
CA ASN A 32 47.27 20.74 41.72
C ASN A 32 47.72 20.39 40.29
N ILE A 33 47.09 19.45 39.58
CA ILE A 33 47.54 19.02 38.24
C ILE A 33 47.65 20.20 37.26
N GLN A 34 46.66 21.11 37.21
CA GLN A 34 46.75 22.28 36.33
C GLN A 34 47.93 23.18 36.69
N THR A 35 48.18 23.41 37.98
CA THR A 35 49.34 24.21 38.42
C THR A 35 50.66 23.56 38.05
N ALA A 36 50.75 22.22 38.11
CA ALA A 36 51.93 21.48 37.70
C ALA A 36 52.14 21.59 36.18
N VAL A 37 51.08 21.44 35.38
CA VAL A 37 51.13 21.58 33.92
C VAL A 37 51.47 23.02 33.51
N ASP A 38 50.84 24.04 34.09
CA ASP A 38 51.17 25.46 33.82
C ASP A 38 52.66 25.76 34.09
N ALA A 39 53.20 25.20 35.18
CA ALA A 39 54.61 25.32 35.51
C ALA A 39 55.50 24.60 34.48
N TRP A 40 55.09 23.42 34.01
CA TRP A 40 55.79 22.67 32.96
C TRP A 40 55.81 23.44 31.64
N ILE A 41 54.67 23.96 31.20
CA ILE A 41 54.57 24.73 29.95
C ILE A 41 55.40 26.02 30.02
N ALA A 42 55.45 26.69 31.17
CA ALA A 42 56.22 27.92 31.35
C ALA A 42 57.75 27.68 31.37
N ASP A 43 58.20 26.65 32.10
CA ASP A 43 59.62 26.28 32.22
C ASP A 43 59.76 24.80 32.64
N PRO A 44 59.95 23.87 31.68
CA PRO A 44 60.09 22.44 31.97
C PRO A 44 61.26 22.13 32.90
N SER A 45 62.35 22.91 32.81
CA SER A 45 63.55 22.69 33.64
C SER A 45 63.25 23.01 35.10
N ASN A 46 62.53 24.10 35.36
CA ASN A 46 62.11 24.46 36.72
C ASN A 46 61.04 23.49 37.25
N ALA A 47 60.03 23.16 36.44
CA ALA A 47 58.99 22.20 36.82
C ALA A 47 59.56 20.82 37.18
N THR A 48 60.58 20.36 36.44
CA THR A 48 61.31 19.10 36.74
C THR A 48 61.90 19.10 38.16
N THR A 49 62.32 20.25 38.70
CA THR A 49 62.86 20.32 40.06
C THR A 49 61.80 20.26 41.16
N ILE A 50 60.54 20.55 40.84
CA ILE A 50 59.41 20.60 41.77
C ILE A 50 58.62 19.29 41.73
N TYR A 51 58.26 18.84 40.52
CA TYR A 51 57.35 17.72 40.28
C TYR A 51 58.04 16.49 39.70
N GLY A 52 59.31 16.60 39.27
CA GLY A 52 59.99 15.55 38.48
C GLY A 52 59.68 15.65 36.98
N PRO A 53 60.30 14.78 36.15
CA PRO A 53 60.00 14.71 34.72
C PRO A 53 58.53 14.38 34.48
N ILE A 54 57.88 15.04 33.50
CA ILE A 54 56.44 14.87 33.26
C ILE A 54 56.03 13.42 32.93
N SER A 55 56.91 12.65 32.29
CA SER A 55 56.69 11.22 31.99
C SER A 55 56.58 10.34 33.25
N ASP A 56 57.12 10.81 34.38
CA ASP A 56 57.20 10.04 35.63
C ASP A 56 56.13 10.48 36.64
N TRP A 57 55.25 11.40 36.26
CA TRP A 57 54.19 11.91 37.14
C TRP A 57 53.17 10.83 37.46
N ASP A 58 52.94 10.60 38.76
CA ASP A 58 51.85 9.75 39.25
C ASP A 58 50.55 10.55 39.28
N VAL A 59 49.73 10.38 38.24
CA VAL A 59 48.41 11.01 38.08
C VAL A 59 47.26 10.09 38.48
N SER A 60 47.52 8.96 39.13
CA SER A 60 46.49 7.96 39.46
C SER A 60 45.38 8.46 40.39
N ALA A 61 45.61 9.58 41.09
CA ALA A 61 44.63 10.24 41.96
C ALA A 61 43.83 11.36 41.27
N VAL A 62 44.06 11.60 39.97
CA VAL A 62 43.38 12.63 39.18
C VAL A 62 42.11 12.02 38.56
N THR A 63 41.00 12.74 38.70
CA THR A 63 39.70 12.38 38.12
C THR A 63 39.23 13.38 37.06
N ASP A 64 39.84 14.57 37.01
CA ASP A 64 39.49 15.65 36.08
C ASP A 64 40.74 16.21 35.37
N MET A 65 40.75 16.11 34.04
CA MET A 65 41.79 16.62 33.14
C MET A 65 41.25 17.68 32.17
N GLU A 66 40.13 18.32 32.52
CA GLU A 66 39.53 19.35 31.68
C GLU A 66 40.50 20.50 31.35
N ASN A 67 40.58 20.85 30.06
CA ASN A 67 41.41 21.93 29.49
C ASN A 67 42.93 21.81 29.78
N LEU A 68 43.43 20.67 30.24
CA LEU A 68 44.76 20.60 30.87
C LEU A 68 45.91 21.15 30.01
N PHE A 69 45.89 20.86 28.71
CA PHE A 69 46.88 21.31 27.72
C PHE A 69 46.28 22.23 26.64
N LYS A 70 45.13 22.82 26.91
CA LYS A 70 44.42 23.65 25.94
C LYS A 70 45.23 24.88 25.50
N GLU A 71 45.26 25.14 24.20
CA GLU A 71 45.93 26.29 23.56
C GLU A 71 47.45 26.34 23.88
N THR A 72 48.10 25.18 24.00
CA THR A 72 49.54 25.06 24.29
C THR A 72 50.32 24.50 23.09
N ASN A 73 51.65 24.63 23.10
CA ASN A 73 52.54 23.92 22.16
C ASN A 73 53.03 22.58 22.73
N PHE A 74 52.24 21.95 23.61
CA PHE A 74 52.66 20.77 24.36
C PHE A 74 52.81 19.54 23.46
N ASN A 75 53.93 18.81 23.59
CA ASN A 75 54.16 17.54 22.89
C ASN A 75 55.21 16.66 23.60
N ASP A 76 55.34 16.77 24.93
CA ASP A 76 56.25 15.90 25.70
C ASP A 76 55.55 14.58 26.06
N ASP A 77 56.33 13.51 26.26
CA ASP A 77 55.81 12.15 26.51
C ASP A 77 55.00 12.05 27.81
N ILE A 78 53.75 11.62 27.67
CA ILE A 78 52.77 11.33 28.74
C ILE A 78 52.13 9.94 28.58
N GLY A 79 52.68 9.08 27.72
CA GLY A 79 52.10 7.77 27.40
C GLY A 79 52.06 6.82 28.60
N SER A 80 52.93 7.03 29.60
CA SER A 80 53.04 6.24 30.84
C SER A 80 52.06 6.64 31.94
N TRP A 81 51.26 7.69 31.77
CA TRP A 81 50.33 8.16 32.78
C TRP A 81 49.23 7.13 33.08
N ASN A 82 48.98 6.85 34.37
CA ASN A 82 47.84 6.04 34.79
C ASN A 82 46.56 6.89 34.88
N VAL A 83 45.70 6.79 33.87
CA VAL A 83 44.45 7.56 33.77
C VAL A 83 43.18 6.76 34.13
N GLU A 84 43.32 5.58 34.75
CA GLU A 84 42.20 4.65 35.03
C GLU A 84 41.06 5.27 35.87
N ASN A 85 41.35 6.33 36.63
CA ASN A 85 40.39 7.04 37.49
C ASN A 85 39.85 8.34 36.86
N VAL A 86 40.34 8.73 35.68
CA VAL A 86 39.93 9.97 35.01
C VAL A 86 38.52 9.82 34.43
N LYS A 87 37.66 10.79 34.74
CA LYS A 87 36.25 10.83 34.32
C LYS A 87 35.94 11.92 33.31
N ASN A 88 36.66 13.04 33.41
CA ASN A 88 36.47 14.22 32.58
C ASN A 88 37.77 14.52 31.81
N MET A 89 37.73 14.43 30.48
CA MET A 89 38.83 14.80 29.59
C MET A 89 38.42 15.97 28.67
N PHE A 90 37.35 16.70 29.02
CA PHE A 90 36.80 17.75 28.18
C PHE A 90 37.87 18.77 27.75
N CYS A 91 38.00 18.98 26.44
CA CYS A 91 38.94 19.94 25.85
C CYS A 91 40.43 19.75 26.25
N MET A 92 40.86 18.56 26.68
CA MET A 92 42.20 18.35 27.25
C MET A 92 43.34 18.84 26.33
N PHE A 93 43.28 18.58 25.02
CA PHE A 93 44.28 19.02 24.03
C PHE A 93 43.67 19.99 23.00
N THR A 94 42.61 20.73 23.36
CA THR A 94 42.00 21.66 22.41
C THR A 94 43.00 22.73 21.95
N ASP A 95 43.14 22.92 20.65
CA ASP A 95 44.08 23.84 19.99
C ASP A 95 45.55 23.63 20.41
N ALA A 96 45.90 22.44 20.92
CA ALA A 96 47.27 22.03 21.17
C ALA A 96 47.90 21.52 19.86
N THR A 97 48.12 22.42 18.91
CA THR A 97 48.41 22.09 17.51
C THR A 97 49.58 21.14 17.30
N ALA A 98 50.62 21.23 18.14
CA ALA A 98 51.82 20.40 18.06
C ALA A 98 51.68 19.02 18.75
N PHE A 99 50.57 18.74 19.44
CA PHE A 99 50.41 17.51 20.23
C PHE A 99 50.29 16.29 19.33
N ASN A 100 51.20 15.32 19.48
CA ASN A 100 51.23 14.10 18.68
C ASN A 100 51.91 12.94 19.44
N GLN A 101 51.61 12.80 20.73
CA GLN A 101 52.14 11.71 21.56
C GLN A 101 51.28 10.47 21.52
N ASP A 102 51.92 9.31 21.66
CA ASP A 102 51.23 8.02 21.72
C ASP A 102 50.62 7.81 23.10
N ILE A 103 49.29 7.82 23.13
CA ILE A 103 48.45 7.60 24.33
C ILE A 103 47.53 6.39 24.16
N SER A 104 47.85 5.49 23.22
CA SER A 104 47.08 4.28 22.95
C SER A 104 46.97 3.34 24.16
N GLY A 105 47.93 3.41 25.09
CA GLY A 105 47.98 2.56 26.29
C GLY A 105 47.15 3.06 27.48
N TRP A 106 46.41 4.15 27.34
CA TRP A 106 45.58 4.71 28.41
C TRP A 106 44.30 3.90 28.63
N ASP A 107 44.01 3.57 29.90
CA ASP A 107 42.74 2.97 30.30
C ASP A 107 41.65 4.04 30.47
N VAL A 108 40.77 4.15 29.48
CA VAL A 108 39.68 5.16 29.44
C VAL A 108 38.35 4.66 30.03
N SER A 109 38.34 3.56 30.78
CA SER A 109 37.10 2.91 31.25
C SER A 109 36.28 3.68 32.30
N SER A 110 36.90 4.68 32.92
CA SER A 110 36.23 5.60 33.83
C SER A 110 35.72 6.88 33.16
N VAL A 111 36.09 7.13 31.90
CA VAL A 111 35.77 8.37 31.19
C VAL A 111 34.28 8.44 30.91
N THR A 112 33.67 9.56 31.27
CA THR A 112 32.25 9.89 31.02
C THR A 112 32.09 11.09 30.09
N ASN A 113 33.14 11.90 29.93
CA ASN A 113 33.14 13.08 29.07
C ASN A 113 34.44 13.16 28.28
N MET A 114 34.36 12.86 26.98
CA MET A 114 35.48 12.91 26.04
C MET A 114 35.26 13.94 24.92
N GLN A 115 34.34 14.88 25.10
CA GLN A 115 34.06 15.86 24.05
C GLN A 115 35.28 16.78 23.85
N ARG A 116 35.60 17.09 22.59
CA ARG A 116 36.61 18.09 22.19
C ARG A 116 38.06 17.79 22.61
N ILE A 117 38.41 16.55 23.00
CA ILE A 117 39.77 16.20 23.46
C ILE A 117 40.83 16.69 22.46
N PHE A 118 40.69 16.36 21.18
CA PHE A 118 41.66 16.68 20.12
C PHE A 118 41.19 17.80 19.19
N GLN A 119 40.20 18.60 19.61
CA GLN A 119 39.72 19.69 18.75
C GLN A 119 40.89 20.65 18.42
N GLY A 120 41.25 20.83 17.15
CA GLY A 120 42.33 21.72 16.74
C GLY A 120 43.75 21.22 17.05
N ALA A 121 43.90 19.97 17.52
CA ALA A 121 45.19 19.31 17.63
C ALA A 121 45.64 18.83 16.23
N SER A 122 46.02 19.80 15.38
CA SER A 122 46.22 19.60 13.94
C SER A 122 47.21 18.50 13.58
N ASP A 123 48.31 18.37 14.35
CA ASP A 123 49.38 17.41 14.07
C ASP A 123 49.10 16.01 14.66
N PHE A 124 47.99 15.83 15.41
CA PHE A 124 47.70 14.59 16.12
C PHE A 124 47.33 13.47 15.13
N ASN A 125 48.15 12.42 15.08
CA ASN A 125 47.94 11.27 14.21
C ASN A 125 48.53 9.99 14.83
N LYS A 126 48.15 9.70 16.08
CA LYS A 126 48.56 8.48 16.80
C LYS A 126 47.41 7.48 16.97
N PRO A 127 47.71 6.16 17.00
CA PRO A 127 46.68 5.14 17.14
C PRO A 127 45.83 5.34 18.39
N LEU A 128 44.52 5.20 18.27
CA LEU A 128 43.55 5.22 19.37
C LEU A 128 42.60 4.02 19.36
N ASP A 129 42.77 3.08 18.42
CA ASP A 129 41.92 1.89 18.31
C ASP A 129 41.89 1.09 19.62
N ALA A 130 43.04 0.97 20.31
CA ALA A 130 43.12 0.28 21.61
C ALA A 130 42.23 0.88 22.72
N TRP A 131 41.74 2.12 22.57
CA TRP A 131 40.75 2.66 23.50
C TRP A 131 39.41 1.92 23.42
N GLY A 132 39.08 1.30 22.29
CA GLY A 132 37.85 0.51 22.10
C GLY A 132 37.66 -0.58 23.16
N ASP A 133 38.74 -1.25 23.59
CA ASP A 133 38.72 -2.27 24.65
C ASP A 133 38.34 -1.70 26.04
N HIS A 134 38.47 -0.38 26.21
CA HIS A 134 38.26 0.32 27.46
C HIS A 134 37.01 1.22 27.46
N LEU A 135 36.40 1.50 26.29
CA LEU A 135 35.21 2.34 26.23
C LEU A 135 33.98 1.60 26.79
N ASP A 136 33.22 2.30 27.63
CA ASP A 136 31.97 1.81 28.19
C ASP A 136 30.79 2.57 27.56
N PRO A 137 30.02 1.96 26.63
CA PRO A 137 28.93 2.63 25.93
C PRO A 137 27.82 3.08 26.88
N THR A 138 27.73 2.51 28.09
CA THR A 138 26.73 2.92 29.09
C THR A 138 27.10 4.23 29.80
N LYS A 139 28.36 4.65 29.71
CA LYS A 139 28.90 5.86 30.35
C LYS A 139 29.09 7.02 29.39
N ILE A 140 29.38 6.74 28.12
CA ILE A 140 29.73 7.75 27.12
C ILE A 140 28.55 7.94 26.18
N ASN A 141 27.79 9.02 26.39
CA ASN A 141 26.66 9.36 25.53
C ASN A 141 26.96 10.48 24.52
N LYS A 142 28.12 11.14 24.62
CA LYS A 142 28.50 12.29 23.78
C LYS A 142 29.98 12.25 23.42
N ILE A 143 30.27 12.31 22.12
CA ILE A 143 31.63 12.43 21.58
C ILE A 143 31.77 13.60 20.59
N ALA A 144 30.87 14.59 20.71
CA ALA A 144 30.84 15.75 19.83
C ALA A 144 32.20 16.47 19.75
N TYR A 145 32.59 16.82 18.53
CA TYR A 145 33.80 17.57 18.19
C TYR A 145 35.13 16.93 18.63
N LEU A 146 35.16 15.62 18.92
CA LEU A 146 36.33 14.93 19.45
C LEU A 146 37.60 15.18 18.61
N PHE A 147 37.49 15.11 17.28
CA PHE A 147 38.58 15.29 16.30
C PHE A 147 38.36 16.51 15.40
N LYS A 148 37.52 17.47 15.83
CA LYS A 148 37.24 18.66 15.02
C LYS A 148 38.54 19.42 14.70
N ASN A 149 38.86 19.64 13.44
CA ASN A 149 40.10 20.27 12.97
C ASN A 149 41.40 19.54 13.42
N ALA A 150 41.33 18.24 13.73
CA ALA A 150 42.51 17.39 13.84
C ALA A 150 42.97 17.01 12.43
N GLU A 151 43.59 17.96 11.73
CA GLU A 151 43.79 17.93 10.28
C GLU A 151 44.52 16.67 9.77
N ASP A 152 45.56 16.22 10.49
CA ASP A 152 46.38 15.05 10.15
C ASP A 152 45.80 13.71 10.63
N PHE A 153 44.72 13.72 11.43
CA PHE A 153 44.21 12.50 12.06
C PHE A 153 43.62 11.54 11.04
N ASN A 154 44.23 10.36 10.90
CA ASN A 154 43.77 9.29 10.01
C ASN A 154 44.17 7.91 10.57
N GLN A 155 43.66 7.56 11.75
CA GLN A 155 43.96 6.30 12.44
C GLN A 155 42.69 5.47 12.67
N PRO A 156 42.78 4.12 12.65
CA PRO A 156 41.63 3.24 12.82
C PRO A 156 40.88 3.48 14.13
N LEU A 157 39.56 3.35 14.06
CA LEU A 157 38.63 3.45 15.19
C LEU A 157 37.52 2.37 15.13
N SER A 158 37.69 1.35 14.30
CA SER A 158 36.64 0.35 14.04
C SER A 158 36.32 -0.53 15.26
N SER A 159 37.22 -0.62 16.23
CA SER A 159 36.98 -1.35 17.48
C SER A 159 36.13 -0.59 18.50
N TRP A 160 35.80 0.68 18.26
CA TRP A 160 35.05 1.49 19.22
C TRP A 160 33.58 1.07 19.29
N ASP A 161 33.11 0.74 20.48
CA ASP A 161 31.68 0.54 20.74
C ASP A 161 30.99 1.89 21.00
N VAL A 162 30.23 2.34 20.00
CA VAL A 162 29.48 3.60 20.04
C VAL A 162 27.97 3.41 20.23
N SER A 163 27.53 2.19 20.56
CA SER A 163 26.10 1.81 20.67
C SER A 163 25.29 2.64 21.69
N GLY A 164 25.95 3.27 22.66
CA GLY A 164 25.33 4.15 23.65
C GLY A 164 25.45 5.66 23.36
N VAL A 165 26.12 6.04 22.26
CA VAL A 165 26.35 7.44 21.91
C VAL A 165 25.12 8.03 21.21
N THR A 166 24.63 9.16 21.72
CA THR A 166 23.46 9.85 21.17
C THR A 166 23.80 11.14 20.42
N ASN A 167 25.05 11.62 20.55
CA ASN A 167 25.50 12.87 19.91
C ASN A 167 26.97 12.77 19.44
N MET A 168 27.15 12.79 18.12
CA MET A 168 28.44 12.83 17.42
C MET A 168 28.65 14.14 16.65
N GLN A 169 27.95 15.21 17.04
CA GLN A 169 27.99 16.49 16.30
C GLN A 169 29.43 16.93 16.01
N GLY A 170 29.72 17.14 14.73
CA GLY A 170 31.03 17.61 14.26
C GLY A 170 32.23 16.78 14.70
N MET A 171 32.06 15.49 15.00
CA MET A 171 33.13 14.63 15.53
C MET A 171 34.40 14.70 14.68
N PHE A 172 34.28 14.64 13.35
CA PHE A 172 35.37 14.74 12.38
C PHE A 172 35.30 16.03 11.55
N GLU A 173 34.62 17.08 12.05
CA GLU A 173 34.51 18.35 11.31
C GLU A 173 35.90 18.93 11.05
N GLY A 174 36.35 19.03 9.80
CA GLY A 174 37.66 19.55 9.43
C GLY A 174 38.83 18.59 9.69
N ALA A 175 38.59 17.33 10.07
CA ALA A 175 39.61 16.28 10.10
C ALA A 175 39.97 15.87 8.66
N SER A 176 40.67 16.74 7.96
CA SER A 176 40.78 16.71 6.49
C SER A 176 41.43 15.45 5.91
N ALA A 177 42.30 14.77 6.68
CA ALA A 177 42.96 13.54 6.28
C ALA A 177 42.17 12.27 6.65
N PHE A 178 41.08 12.37 7.42
CA PHE A 178 40.37 11.20 7.96
C PHE A 178 39.63 10.44 6.84
N ASP A 179 39.98 9.16 6.69
CA ASP A 179 39.37 8.24 5.72
C ASP A 179 39.50 6.79 6.23
N GLN A 180 39.02 6.55 7.45
CA GLN A 180 39.08 5.22 8.08
C GLN A 180 37.69 4.60 8.16
N ASP A 181 37.64 3.29 7.91
CA ASP A 181 36.42 2.49 7.97
C ASP A 181 35.82 2.49 9.38
N ILE A 182 34.55 2.91 9.44
CA ILE A 182 33.68 2.97 10.62
C ILE A 182 32.28 2.41 10.31
N SER A 183 32.14 1.65 9.22
CA SER A 183 30.90 0.96 8.81
C SER A 183 30.34 0.08 9.94
N THR A 184 31.25 -0.56 10.69
CA THR A 184 30.95 -1.47 11.81
C THR A 184 30.29 -0.82 13.02
N TRP A 185 30.26 0.52 13.11
CA TRP A 185 29.67 1.21 14.24
C TRP A 185 28.15 0.97 14.33
N ASP A 186 27.67 0.82 15.57
CA ASP A 186 26.24 0.79 15.87
C ASP A 186 25.75 2.21 16.18
N VAL A 187 25.10 2.83 15.20
CA VAL A 187 24.53 4.19 15.31
C VAL A 187 23.05 4.19 15.69
N SER A 188 22.49 3.07 16.16
CA SER A 188 21.05 2.92 16.43
C SER A 188 20.52 3.84 17.54
N ALA A 189 21.37 4.29 18.47
CA ALA A 189 21.01 5.24 19.53
C ALA A 189 21.17 6.71 19.13
N MET A 190 21.61 6.99 17.89
CA MET A 190 22.00 8.33 17.48
C MET A 190 20.80 9.27 17.36
N LEU A 191 20.93 10.47 17.92
CA LEU A 191 19.92 11.53 17.80
C LEU A 191 20.45 12.75 17.04
N ASN A 192 21.77 13.01 17.10
CA ASN A 192 22.38 14.18 16.49
C ASN A 192 23.67 13.83 15.74
N MET A 193 23.60 13.89 14.41
CA MET A 193 24.70 13.65 13.47
C MET A 193 25.09 14.91 12.68
N ASN A 194 24.70 16.09 13.18
CA ASN A 194 24.97 17.35 12.50
C ASN A 194 26.47 17.51 12.22
N GLY A 195 26.83 17.60 10.94
CA GLY A 195 28.18 17.90 10.49
C GLY A 195 29.27 16.89 10.87
N VAL A 196 28.95 15.61 11.12
CA VAL A 196 29.94 14.60 11.55
C VAL A 196 31.19 14.61 10.65
N PHE A 197 31.04 14.63 9.32
CA PHE A 197 32.12 14.63 8.33
C PHE A 197 32.27 15.97 7.60
N LYS A 198 31.76 17.06 8.16
CA LYS A 198 31.84 18.38 7.53
C LYS A 198 33.31 18.77 7.30
N ASN A 199 33.70 19.07 6.07
CA ASN A 199 35.08 19.36 5.66
C ASN A 199 36.08 18.23 5.95
N ALA A 200 35.62 16.98 6.13
CA ALA A 200 36.49 15.81 6.10
C ALA A 200 36.82 15.48 4.63
N ILE A 201 37.74 16.28 4.07
CA ILE A 201 37.99 16.35 2.61
C ILE A 201 38.31 14.99 1.99
N ALA A 202 39.09 14.16 2.69
CA ALA A 202 39.52 12.84 2.21
C ALA A 202 38.51 11.70 2.45
N PHE A 203 37.44 11.93 3.23
CA PHE A 203 36.54 10.86 3.67
C PHE A 203 35.74 10.29 2.49
N ASN A 204 35.89 8.98 2.24
CA ASN A 204 35.15 8.25 1.21
C ASN A 204 34.96 6.77 1.58
N GLN A 205 34.39 6.51 2.75
CA GLN A 205 34.11 5.16 3.24
C GLN A 205 32.65 4.75 2.97
N ASP A 206 32.44 3.44 2.81
CA ASP A 206 31.10 2.85 2.70
C ASP A 206 30.38 2.93 4.05
N LEU A 207 29.16 3.50 4.05
CA LEU A 207 28.31 3.66 5.22
C LEU A 207 26.96 2.96 5.05
N GLY A 208 26.86 1.95 4.19
CA GLY A 208 25.61 1.19 3.98
C GLY A 208 25.10 0.50 5.24
N ASP A 209 25.99 -0.03 6.06
CA ASP A 209 25.66 -0.67 7.34
C ASP A 209 25.03 0.26 8.39
N TRP A 210 25.05 1.57 8.15
CA TRP A 210 24.34 2.53 8.99
C TRP A 210 22.86 2.61 8.65
N GLY A 211 22.44 2.22 7.45
CA GLY A 211 21.16 2.64 6.89
C GLY A 211 19.93 2.26 7.70
N SER A 212 19.84 1.00 8.14
CA SER A 212 18.75 0.52 9.02
C SER A 212 18.82 1.02 10.46
N LYS A 213 19.90 1.72 10.83
CA LYS A 213 20.17 2.20 12.19
C LYS A 213 19.85 3.70 12.35
N LEU A 214 19.41 4.39 11.31
CA LEU A 214 19.18 5.84 11.34
C LEU A 214 17.74 6.27 11.70
N GLY A 215 16.82 5.34 11.95
CA GLY A 215 15.40 5.64 12.17
C GLY A 215 15.05 6.56 13.36
N GLN A 216 16.01 6.92 14.23
CA GLN A 216 15.81 7.92 15.29
C GLN A 216 16.35 9.33 14.95
N VAL A 217 17.09 9.46 13.86
CA VAL A 217 17.78 10.70 13.48
C VAL A 217 16.82 11.61 12.74
N ASN A 218 16.57 12.80 13.29
CA ASN A 218 15.69 13.80 12.65
C ASN A 218 16.45 14.95 11.96
N ASN A 219 17.78 15.00 12.09
CA ASN A 219 18.61 16.08 11.60
C ASN A 219 19.94 15.54 11.05
N LEU A 220 20.05 15.52 9.72
CA LEU A 220 21.25 15.15 8.96
C LEU A 220 21.97 16.37 8.36
N SER A 221 21.59 17.58 8.78
CA SER A 221 22.16 18.80 8.22
C SER A 221 23.70 18.81 8.35
N TYR A 222 24.35 19.29 7.29
CA TYR A 222 25.81 19.41 7.18
C TYR A 222 26.64 18.11 7.20
N ILE A 223 26.06 16.92 7.34
CA ILE A 223 26.83 15.70 7.65
C ILE A 223 28.01 15.44 6.71
N PHE A 224 27.87 15.68 5.40
CA PHE A 224 28.93 15.57 4.38
C PHE A 224 29.31 16.91 3.72
N ASN A 225 28.98 18.05 4.36
CA ASN A 225 29.27 19.37 3.79
C ASN A 225 30.79 19.57 3.62
N GLY A 226 31.27 19.70 2.39
CA GLY A 226 32.71 19.85 2.09
C GLY A 226 33.51 18.55 2.18
N ALA A 227 32.86 17.39 2.27
CA ALA A 227 33.52 16.09 2.11
C ALA A 227 33.76 15.84 0.61
N ILE A 228 34.78 16.48 0.05
CA ILE A 228 35.04 16.55 -1.40
C ILE A 228 35.19 15.16 -2.01
N ALA A 229 35.87 14.24 -1.33
CA ALA A 229 36.11 12.89 -1.83
C ALA A 229 34.90 11.94 -1.73
N PHE A 230 33.87 12.29 -0.95
CA PHE A 230 32.77 11.39 -0.64
C PHE A 230 31.87 11.15 -1.87
N GLU A 231 31.79 9.89 -2.31
CA GLU A 231 31.01 9.49 -3.49
C GLU A 231 29.59 9.04 -3.12
N GLY A 232 29.38 8.51 -1.91
CA GLY A 232 28.10 7.95 -1.46
C GLY A 232 27.80 6.53 -1.96
N THR A 233 28.76 5.87 -2.61
CA THR A 233 28.65 4.51 -3.13
C THR A 233 29.28 3.49 -2.17
N GLY A 234 28.97 2.21 -2.35
CA GLY A 234 29.43 1.14 -1.47
C GLY A 234 29.14 -0.25 -2.03
N ASP A 235 29.91 -1.26 -1.59
CA ASP A 235 29.66 -2.66 -1.95
C ASP A 235 28.32 -3.14 -1.37
N ASP A 236 27.91 -2.55 -0.24
CA ASP A 236 26.64 -2.83 0.45
C ASP A 236 25.54 -1.80 0.11
N GLY A 237 25.68 -1.11 -1.03
CA GLY A 237 24.70 -0.13 -1.52
C GLY A 237 24.96 1.32 -1.07
N GLY A 238 25.92 1.56 -0.18
CA GLY A 238 26.27 2.90 0.28
C GLY A 238 25.07 3.62 0.90
N VAL A 239 24.89 4.90 0.57
CA VAL A 239 23.82 5.72 1.17
C VAL A 239 22.41 5.38 0.69
N SER A 240 22.25 4.55 -0.34
CA SER A 240 20.92 4.15 -0.84
C SER A 240 20.13 3.33 0.20
N THR A 241 20.83 2.70 1.14
CA THR A 241 20.26 1.88 2.21
C THR A 241 19.74 2.69 3.40
N TRP A 242 19.95 4.00 3.42
CA TRP A 242 19.62 4.84 4.56
C TRP A 242 18.12 5.01 4.74
N ASP A 243 17.62 4.67 5.93
CA ASP A 243 16.28 5.05 6.37
C ASP A 243 16.28 6.52 6.81
N VAL A 244 15.73 7.38 5.95
CA VAL A 244 15.61 8.83 6.17
C VAL A 244 14.17 9.30 6.40
N SER A 245 13.23 8.37 6.57
CA SER A 245 11.78 8.63 6.74
C SER A 245 11.45 9.57 7.91
N ASN A 246 12.32 9.66 8.92
CA ASN A 246 12.14 10.53 10.09
C ASN A 246 12.93 11.85 10.01
N VAL A 247 13.65 12.10 8.92
CA VAL A 247 14.58 13.22 8.80
C VAL A 247 13.85 14.48 8.34
N THR A 248 13.66 15.41 9.27
CA THR A 248 13.01 16.70 8.99
C THR A 248 13.94 17.78 8.43
N ASN A 249 15.26 17.67 8.66
CA ASN A 249 16.24 18.69 8.27
C ASN A 249 17.45 18.07 7.54
N MET A 250 17.51 18.31 6.23
CA MET A 250 18.57 17.86 5.31
C MET A 250 19.44 19.04 4.81
N ALA A 251 19.34 20.21 5.45
CA ALA A 251 20.02 21.41 4.99
C ALA A 251 21.54 21.21 4.86
N ARG A 252 22.09 21.57 3.70
CA ARG A 252 23.53 21.52 3.37
C ARG A 252 24.17 20.13 3.55
N MET A 253 23.39 19.05 3.47
CA MET A 253 23.89 17.68 3.68
C MET A 253 25.12 17.36 2.82
N PHE A 254 25.08 17.71 1.53
CA PHE A 254 26.11 17.46 0.52
C PHE A 254 26.69 18.75 -0.11
N MET A 255 26.53 19.91 0.56
CA MET A 255 27.05 21.17 0.06
C MET A 255 28.58 21.09 -0.11
N ASN A 256 29.11 21.40 -1.30
CA ASN A 256 30.53 21.24 -1.68
C ASN A 256 31.08 19.80 -1.58
N ALA A 257 30.22 18.77 -1.63
CA ALA A 257 30.66 17.39 -1.82
C ALA A 257 30.85 17.13 -3.32
N ASP A 258 31.97 17.62 -3.87
CA ASP A 258 32.17 17.72 -5.32
C ASP A 258 32.03 16.37 -6.06
N ASN A 259 32.42 15.26 -5.44
CA ASN A 259 32.35 13.90 -6.01
C ASN A 259 31.05 13.13 -5.68
N PHE A 260 30.15 13.70 -4.88
CA PHE A 260 28.94 12.99 -4.47
C PHE A 260 28.03 12.69 -5.66
N ASN A 261 27.72 11.42 -5.87
CA ASN A 261 26.77 10.95 -6.87
C ASN A 261 26.17 9.58 -6.47
N GLY A 262 25.99 9.36 -5.17
CA GLY A 262 25.37 8.15 -4.63
C GLY A 262 23.89 8.07 -5.00
N ASP A 263 23.37 6.85 -5.12
CA ASP A 263 21.95 6.61 -5.37
C ASP A 263 21.12 6.95 -4.13
N ILE A 264 20.12 7.81 -4.31
CA ILE A 264 19.20 8.30 -3.29
C ILE A 264 17.75 8.34 -3.79
N ALA A 265 17.45 7.71 -4.92
CA ALA A 265 16.09 7.73 -5.50
C ALA A 265 15.07 7.05 -4.56
N SER A 266 15.50 6.03 -3.82
CA SER A 266 14.65 5.25 -2.91
C SER A 266 14.43 5.88 -1.53
N TRP A 267 14.92 7.09 -1.30
CA TRP A 267 14.76 7.76 0.00
C TRP A 267 13.33 8.25 0.20
N ASP A 268 12.75 7.89 1.34
CA ASP A 268 11.49 8.48 1.81
C ASP A 268 11.79 9.86 2.44
N VAL A 269 11.48 10.92 1.70
CA VAL A 269 11.71 12.30 2.10
C VAL A 269 10.44 13.03 2.54
N GLY A 270 9.32 12.31 2.74
CA GLY A 270 7.99 12.91 2.98
C GLY A 270 7.90 13.78 4.24
N GLU A 271 8.75 13.54 5.25
CA GLU A 271 8.81 14.34 6.49
C GLU A 271 9.81 15.52 6.42
N ALA A 272 10.54 15.67 5.32
CA ALA A 272 11.56 16.70 5.19
C ALA A 272 10.94 18.10 5.07
N THR A 273 11.31 19.01 5.97
CA THR A 273 10.81 20.40 5.95
C THR A 273 11.82 21.40 5.38
N SER A 274 13.12 21.04 5.37
CA SER A 274 14.20 21.88 4.87
C SER A 274 15.27 21.11 4.12
N MET A 275 15.48 21.50 2.85
CA MET A 275 16.54 21.02 1.96
C MET A 275 17.47 22.17 1.52
N GLU A 276 17.54 23.24 2.32
CA GLU A 276 18.35 24.44 2.03
C GLU A 276 19.79 24.05 1.68
N ARG A 277 20.24 24.40 0.46
CA ARG A 277 21.60 24.15 -0.03
C ARG A 277 22.04 22.68 0.02
N MET A 278 21.12 21.72 0.02
CA MET A 278 21.44 20.29 0.19
C MET A 278 22.56 19.83 -0.76
N PHE A 279 22.49 20.19 -2.04
CA PHE A 279 23.48 19.83 -3.07
C PHE A 279 24.29 21.03 -3.59
N LEU A 280 24.25 22.19 -2.93
CA LEU A 280 24.94 23.39 -3.43
C LEU A 280 26.42 23.10 -3.73
N ASN A 281 26.83 23.28 -4.98
CA ASN A 281 28.19 23.01 -5.49
C ASN A 281 28.63 21.53 -5.48
N ALA A 282 27.72 20.56 -5.36
CA ALA A 282 28.02 19.13 -5.56
C ALA A 282 28.14 18.82 -7.07
N THR A 283 29.25 19.23 -7.70
CA THR A 283 29.35 19.31 -9.17
C THR A 283 29.17 17.99 -9.93
N SER A 284 29.41 16.84 -9.28
CA SER A 284 29.24 15.51 -9.86
C SER A 284 27.82 14.94 -9.74
N PHE A 285 26.96 15.55 -8.93
CA PHE A 285 25.63 15.02 -8.63
C PHE A 285 24.71 15.09 -9.86
N ASN A 286 24.11 13.94 -10.20
CA ASN A 286 23.10 13.77 -11.25
C ASN A 286 22.19 12.57 -10.93
N GLY A 287 21.82 12.40 -9.67
CA GLY A 287 20.87 11.36 -9.24
C GLY A 287 19.45 11.64 -9.73
N ASP A 288 18.67 10.58 -9.93
CA ASP A 288 17.24 10.65 -10.23
C ASP A 288 16.47 10.94 -8.92
N LEU A 289 15.62 11.97 -8.96
CA LEU A 289 14.82 12.44 -7.84
C LEU A 289 13.32 12.53 -8.21
N SER A 290 12.91 11.94 -9.34
CA SER A 290 11.53 11.98 -9.82
C SER A 290 10.53 11.35 -8.83
N THR A 291 10.97 10.36 -8.05
CA THR A 291 10.14 9.63 -7.08
C THR A 291 10.07 10.25 -5.69
N TRP A 292 10.58 11.47 -5.51
CA TRP A 292 10.61 12.12 -4.20
C TRP A 292 9.33 12.88 -3.89
N GLU A 293 8.68 12.51 -2.79
CA GLU A 293 7.53 13.22 -2.23
C GLU A 293 7.97 14.43 -1.41
N VAL A 294 7.96 15.63 -2.01
CA VAL A 294 8.50 16.86 -1.40
C VAL A 294 7.43 17.81 -0.82
N GLY A 295 6.18 17.38 -0.73
CA GLY A 295 5.04 18.23 -0.31
C GLY A 295 5.15 18.86 1.08
N ALA A 296 5.99 18.32 1.99
CA ALA A 296 6.25 18.93 3.31
C ALA A 296 7.37 19.99 3.32
N VAL A 297 8.11 20.14 2.21
CA VAL A 297 9.31 21.00 2.17
C VAL A 297 8.91 22.47 2.10
N THR A 298 9.40 23.26 3.07
CA THR A 298 9.14 24.71 3.12
C THR A 298 10.31 25.56 2.64
N ASN A 299 11.53 25.00 2.62
CA ASN A 299 12.75 25.73 2.26
C ASN A 299 13.68 24.89 1.36
N MET A 300 13.81 25.34 0.11
CA MET A 300 14.68 24.79 -0.94
C MET A 300 15.74 25.81 -1.39
N THR A 301 16.01 26.88 -0.63
CA THR A 301 16.95 27.93 -1.04
C THR A 301 18.29 27.35 -1.48
N SER A 302 18.66 27.61 -2.74
CA SER A 302 19.92 27.19 -3.35
C SER A 302 20.20 25.68 -3.31
N MET A 303 19.17 24.83 -3.25
CA MET A 303 19.31 23.37 -3.16
C MET A 303 20.21 22.80 -4.26
N PHE A 304 20.01 23.20 -5.51
CA PHE A 304 20.78 22.77 -6.70
C PHE A 304 21.69 23.87 -7.27
N GLY A 305 22.01 24.89 -6.49
CA GLY A 305 22.92 25.94 -6.95
C GLY A 305 24.29 25.34 -7.31
N PHE A 306 24.87 25.75 -8.44
CA PHE A 306 26.18 25.31 -8.94
C PHE A 306 26.30 23.78 -9.17
N VAL A 307 25.18 23.05 -9.24
CA VAL A 307 25.18 21.62 -9.58
C VAL A 307 25.16 21.49 -11.11
N THR A 308 26.35 21.45 -11.71
CA THR A 308 26.49 21.63 -13.16
C THR A 308 26.05 20.44 -14.00
N LEU A 309 26.04 19.22 -13.44
CA LEU A 309 25.65 18.01 -14.18
C LEU A 309 24.19 17.61 -14.02
N PHE A 310 23.54 18.03 -12.92
CA PHE A 310 22.19 17.63 -12.57
C PHE A 310 21.16 18.02 -13.62
N ASN A 311 20.35 17.03 -14.02
CA ASN A 311 19.26 17.20 -14.96
C ASN A 311 18.13 16.16 -14.78
N SER A 312 17.85 15.75 -13.53
CA SER A 312 16.70 14.90 -13.22
C SER A 312 15.40 15.62 -13.54
N ASP A 313 14.40 14.89 -14.03
CA ASP A 313 13.02 15.38 -14.12
C ASP A 313 12.47 15.64 -12.72
N LEU A 314 11.79 16.78 -12.56
CA LEU A 314 11.18 17.25 -11.30
C LEU A 314 9.76 17.78 -11.55
N SER A 315 9.18 17.53 -12.72
CA SER A 315 7.88 18.09 -13.13
C SER A 315 6.74 17.69 -12.19
N ASP A 316 6.81 16.50 -11.61
CA ASP A 316 5.81 15.92 -10.70
C ASP A 316 5.96 16.34 -9.22
N TRP A 317 6.93 17.20 -8.90
CA TRP A 317 7.11 17.64 -7.50
C TRP A 317 6.00 18.58 -7.03
N ASP A 318 5.28 18.19 -5.96
CA ASP A 318 4.42 19.12 -5.21
C ASP A 318 5.27 20.11 -4.39
N VAL A 319 5.34 21.35 -4.87
CA VAL A 319 6.07 22.46 -4.23
C VAL A 319 5.14 23.49 -3.57
N GLY A 320 3.87 23.16 -3.35
CA GLY A 320 2.84 24.08 -2.85
C GLY A 320 3.18 24.72 -1.50
N GLU A 321 3.81 23.98 -0.60
CA GLU A 321 4.21 24.43 0.74
C GLU A 321 5.55 25.18 0.77
N VAL A 322 6.28 25.26 -0.36
CA VAL A 322 7.58 25.93 -0.41
C VAL A 322 7.40 27.44 -0.22
N THR A 323 8.11 28.01 0.75
CA THR A 323 8.08 29.46 1.04
C THR A 323 9.42 30.16 0.75
N SER A 324 10.50 29.40 0.50
CA SER A 324 11.81 29.94 0.16
C SER A 324 12.52 29.05 -0.88
N MET A 325 12.75 29.57 -2.10
CA MET A 325 13.43 28.87 -3.20
C MET A 325 14.40 29.77 -3.98
N GLU A 326 14.95 30.80 -3.35
CA GLU A 326 15.92 31.69 -3.98
C GLU A 326 17.15 30.91 -4.46
N LYS A 327 17.59 31.19 -5.69
CA LYS A 327 18.77 30.55 -6.30
C LYS A 327 18.68 29.03 -6.45
N LEU A 328 17.48 28.46 -6.50
CA LEU A 328 17.26 27.00 -6.57
C LEU A 328 18.20 26.32 -7.58
N PHE A 329 18.29 26.88 -8.80
CA PHE A 329 19.11 26.38 -9.92
C PHE A 329 20.20 27.37 -10.36
N LEU A 330 20.68 28.25 -9.47
CA LEU A 330 21.72 29.25 -9.80
C LEU A 330 22.99 28.56 -10.36
N ASN A 331 23.38 28.85 -11.60
CA ASN A 331 24.50 28.21 -12.32
C ASN A 331 24.38 26.67 -12.48
N ALA A 332 23.18 26.09 -12.41
CA ALA A 332 22.95 24.68 -12.77
C ALA A 332 22.90 24.54 -14.30
N THR A 333 24.07 24.55 -14.95
CA THR A 333 24.20 24.78 -16.39
C THR A 333 23.53 23.73 -17.28
N ASN A 334 23.37 22.49 -16.81
CA ASN A 334 22.69 21.43 -17.57
C ASN A 334 21.19 21.35 -17.28
N PHE A 335 20.72 21.89 -16.15
CA PHE A 335 19.33 21.74 -15.73
C PHE A 335 18.41 22.49 -16.70
N ASN A 336 17.57 21.74 -17.42
CA ASN A 336 16.71 22.28 -18.48
C ASN A 336 15.31 21.64 -18.54
N GLN A 337 14.83 21.09 -17.44
CA GLN A 337 13.53 20.42 -17.34
C GLN A 337 12.35 21.37 -17.52
N ASP A 338 11.14 20.83 -17.65
CA ASP A 338 9.91 21.61 -17.66
C ASP A 338 9.31 21.68 -16.25
N LEU A 339 9.24 22.88 -15.68
CA LEU A 339 8.66 23.14 -14.35
C LEU A 339 7.38 23.98 -14.45
N SER A 340 6.80 24.11 -15.66
CA SER A 340 5.62 24.95 -15.88
C SER A 340 4.38 24.48 -15.10
N ASN A 341 4.34 23.21 -14.70
CA ASN A 341 3.25 22.61 -13.92
C ASN A 341 3.34 22.86 -12.40
N TRP A 342 4.45 23.42 -11.89
CA TRP A 342 4.59 23.66 -10.46
C TRP A 342 3.61 24.73 -9.95
N CYS A 343 2.75 24.36 -9.00
CA CYS A 343 1.94 25.31 -8.24
C CYS A 343 2.76 25.94 -7.11
N VAL A 344 3.00 27.26 -7.20
CA VAL A 344 3.89 28.01 -6.28
C VAL A 344 3.16 29.20 -5.62
N PRO A 345 2.16 28.95 -4.75
CA PRO A 345 1.24 29.98 -4.27
C PRO A 345 1.92 31.03 -3.38
N SER A 346 3.04 30.66 -2.73
CA SER A 346 3.81 31.52 -1.84
C SER A 346 4.61 32.63 -2.55
N PHE A 347 4.76 32.57 -3.88
CA PHE A 347 5.65 33.45 -4.64
C PHE A 347 4.88 34.30 -5.66
N GLN A 348 4.73 35.60 -5.41
CA GLN A 348 4.01 36.50 -6.32
C GLN A 348 4.83 36.94 -7.54
N GLU A 349 6.12 36.66 -7.55
CA GLU A 349 7.06 36.96 -8.63
C GLU A 349 8.24 35.97 -8.56
N GLU A 350 9.03 35.90 -9.64
CA GLU A 350 10.22 35.05 -9.71
C GLU A 350 11.13 35.26 -8.48
N PRO A 351 11.42 34.21 -7.70
CA PRO A 351 12.37 34.25 -6.59
C PRO A 351 13.75 34.74 -7.05
N THR A 352 14.44 35.48 -6.18
CA THR A 352 15.70 36.12 -6.55
C THR A 352 16.71 35.11 -7.12
N SER A 353 17.08 35.31 -8.39
CA SER A 353 18.04 34.48 -9.13
C SER A 353 17.67 32.99 -9.20
N PHE A 354 16.37 32.66 -9.23
CA PHE A 354 15.82 31.29 -9.24
C PHE A 354 16.65 30.33 -10.11
N ALA A 355 16.83 30.68 -11.38
CA ALA A 355 17.57 29.86 -12.35
C ALA A 355 18.63 30.65 -13.15
N LEU A 356 19.22 31.69 -12.55
CA LEU A 356 20.24 32.53 -13.20
C LEU A 356 21.44 31.68 -13.68
N ASN A 357 21.77 31.77 -14.97
CA ASN A 357 22.81 30.98 -15.65
C ASN A 357 22.61 29.45 -15.62
N SER A 358 21.37 28.98 -15.45
CA SER A 358 21.02 27.57 -15.68
C SER A 358 20.75 27.28 -17.18
N GLY A 359 20.47 26.02 -17.50
CA GLY A 359 19.94 25.62 -18.81
C GLY A 359 18.42 25.81 -18.96
N LEU A 360 17.73 26.25 -17.91
CA LEU A 360 16.27 26.33 -17.85
C LEU A 360 15.76 27.48 -18.71
N ALA A 361 14.90 27.14 -19.67
CA ALA A 361 14.25 28.13 -20.53
C ALA A 361 13.13 28.84 -19.76
N THR A 362 12.85 30.10 -20.10
CA THR A 362 11.85 30.91 -19.37
C THR A 362 10.42 30.39 -19.53
N GLU A 363 10.13 29.70 -20.63
CA GLU A 363 8.87 29.01 -20.90
C GLU A 363 8.62 27.80 -19.99
N ASN A 364 9.68 27.26 -19.40
CA ASN A 364 9.65 26.12 -18.48
C ASN A 364 9.64 26.56 -17.01
N TYR A 365 9.44 27.85 -16.73
CA TYR A 365 9.34 28.36 -15.37
C TYR A 365 7.93 28.10 -14.82
N PRO A 366 7.78 27.92 -13.49
CA PRO A 366 6.48 27.95 -12.84
C PRO A 366 5.75 29.27 -13.11
N ASP A 367 4.41 29.25 -13.16
CA ASP A 367 3.64 30.48 -13.12
C ASP A 367 3.59 31.04 -11.69
N TRP A 368 4.26 32.16 -11.46
CA TRP A 368 4.51 32.67 -10.11
C TRP A 368 3.24 33.22 -9.47
N GLY A 369 2.76 32.51 -8.44
CA GLY A 369 1.65 32.94 -7.61
C GLY A 369 0.29 32.68 -8.25
N ALA A 370 0.28 32.08 -9.44
CA ALA A 370 -0.88 31.44 -10.01
C ALA A 370 -0.78 29.95 -9.67
N CYS A 371 -1.80 29.45 -9.00
CA CYS A 371 -2.12 28.04 -9.06
C CYS A 371 -3.48 27.94 -9.76
N PRO A 372 -3.72 26.84 -10.49
CA PRO A 372 -5.07 26.52 -10.93
C PRO A 372 -6.00 26.66 -9.72
N SER A 373 -6.93 27.59 -9.82
CA SER A 373 -7.75 28.04 -8.69
C SER A 373 -9.23 27.78 -8.91
N THR A 374 -9.55 27.19 -10.07
CA THR A 374 -10.92 26.88 -10.45
C THR A 374 -11.29 25.56 -9.78
N PRO A 375 -12.10 25.58 -8.70
CA PRO A 375 -12.45 24.36 -7.98
C PRO A 375 -13.26 23.46 -8.92
N ILE A 376 -12.98 22.16 -8.89
CA ILE A 376 -13.75 21.19 -9.65
C ILE A 376 -15.06 20.92 -8.91
N THR A 377 -16.16 21.08 -9.63
CA THR A 377 -17.53 20.93 -9.16
C THR A 377 -18.37 20.25 -10.25
N ASN A 378 -19.61 19.87 -9.93
CA ASN A 378 -20.54 19.36 -10.95
C ASN A 378 -20.73 20.32 -12.15
N ASP A 379 -20.54 21.63 -11.94
CA ASP A 379 -20.78 22.63 -12.99
C ASP A 379 -19.67 22.64 -14.07
N ASN A 380 -18.45 22.21 -13.74
CA ASN A 380 -17.29 22.34 -14.63
C ASN A 380 -16.46 21.06 -14.82
N ILE A 381 -16.69 19.96 -14.09
CA ILE A 381 -15.86 18.75 -14.22
C ILE A 381 -15.83 18.21 -15.66
N HIS A 382 -16.95 18.25 -16.38
CA HIS A 382 -17.01 17.88 -17.79
C HIS A 382 -16.16 18.80 -18.68
N GLU A 383 -16.23 20.11 -18.46
CA GLU A 383 -15.42 21.08 -19.22
C GLU A 383 -13.93 20.88 -18.92
N ALA A 384 -13.58 20.56 -17.67
CA ALA A 384 -12.21 20.27 -17.27
C ALA A 384 -11.68 19.01 -17.96
N VAL A 385 -12.46 17.92 -17.95
CA VAL A 385 -12.06 16.66 -18.61
C VAL A 385 -12.03 16.79 -20.14
N ASP A 386 -13.03 17.44 -20.74
CA ASP A 386 -13.02 17.71 -22.19
C ASP A 386 -11.77 18.53 -22.57
N LEU A 387 -11.42 19.54 -21.78
CA LEU A 387 -10.22 20.34 -21.99
C LEU A 387 -8.95 19.51 -21.80
N TRP A 388 -8.90 18.62 -20.80
CA TRP A 388 -7.75 17.73 -20.59
C TRP A 388 -7.52 16.81 -21.78
N ILE A 389 -8.59 16.23 -22.33
CA ILE A 389 -8.53 15.32 -23.48
C ILE A 389 -8.16 16.08 -24.77
N ASP A 390 -8.67 17.29 -24.97
CA ASP A 390 -8.48 18.05 -26.21
C ASP A 390 -7.19 18.92 -26.22
N ASP A 391 -6.81 19.49 -25.07
CA ASP A 391 -5.68 20.41 -24.87
C ASP A 391 -5.18 20.37 -23.41
N GLU A 392 -4.43 19.31 -23.09
CA GLU A 392 -3.84 19.07 -21.77
C GLU A 392 -3.08 20.29 -21.22
N ALA A 393 -2.35 21.02 -22.07
CA ALA A 393 -1.61 22.22 -21.65
C ALA A 393 -2.55 23.35 -21.19
N ALA A 394 -3.72 23.49 -21.82
CA ALA A 394 -4.74 24.44 -21.38
C ALA A 394 -5.45 23.96 -20.11
N ALA A 395 -5.68 22.67 -19.95
CA ALA A 395 -6.25 22.09 -18.73
C ALA A 395 -5.30 22.24 -17.54
N LEU A 396 -4.00 21.97 -17.72
CA LEU A 396 -2.96 22.20 -16.73
C LEU A 396 -2.93 23.66 -16.26
N ALA A 397 -3.09 24.61 -17.19
CA ALA A 397 -3.10 26.04 -16.86
C ALA A 397 -4.35 26.49 -16.06
N GLU A 398 -5.52 25.89 -16.30
CA GLU A 398 -6.79 26.30 -15.70
C GLU A 398 -7.17 25.50 -14.44
N TYR A 399 -6.97 24.18 -14.48
CA TYR A 399 -7.40 23.21 -13.48
C TYR A 399 -6.25 22.47 -12.79
N GLY A 400 -5.03 22.49 -13.35
CA GLY A 400 -3.89 21.78 -12.81
C GLY A 400 -3.77 20.36 -13.33
N ASN A 401 -2.83 19.59 -12.79
CA ASN A 401 -2.67 18.18 -13.13
C ASN A 401 -3.92 17.40 -12.70
N ILE A 402 -4.42 16.51 -13.56
CA ILE A 402 -5.64 15.75 -13.32
C ILE A 402 -5.55 14.90 -12.05
N GLU A 403 -4.37 14.40 -11.69
CA GLU A 403 -4.13 13.65 -10.46
C GLU A 403 -4.37 14.48 -9.19
N ASP A 404 -4.17 15.80 -9.24
CA ASP A 404 -4.29 16.70 -8.10
C ASP A 404 -5.68 17.36 -7.98
N TRP A 405 -6.61 17.03 -8.90
CA TRP A 405 -7.92 17.66 -8.90
C TRP A 405 -8.72 17.34 -7.63
N GLU A 406 -9.08 18.38 -6.88
CA GLU A 406 -9.95 18.26 -5.72
C GLU A 406 -11.42 18.02 -6.13
N VAL A 407 -11.76 16.77 -6.47
CA VAL A 407 -13.11 16.38 -6.93
C VAL A 407 -14.11 16.08 -5.81
N GLY A 408 -13.74 16.23 -4.54
CA GLY A 408 -14.57 15.83 -3.39
C GLY A 408 -15.92 16.55 -3.24
N ALA A 409 -16.16 17.62 -4.01
CA ALA A 409 -17.45 18.31 -4.08
C ALA A 409 -18.37 17.81 -5.23
N VAL A 410 -17.88 16.93 -6.09
CA VAL A 410 -18.58 16.39 -7.25
C VAL A 410 -19.47 15.23 -6.81
N THR A 411 -20.73 15.26 -7.25
CA THR A 411 -21.72 14.21 -6.96
C THR A 411 -22.15 13.46 -8.21
N ASP A 412 -21.87 13.99 -9.41
CA ASP A 412 -22.27 13.40 -10.68
C ASP A 412 -21.06 13.33 -11.62
N MET A 413 -20.62 12.11 -11.93
CA MET A 413 -19.52 11.81 -12.88
C MET A 413 -20.04 11.03 -14.10
N ASN A 414 -21.34 11.16 -14.41
CA ASN A 414 -21.93 10.50 -15.57
C ASN A 414 -21.16 10.85 -16.85
N ALA A 415 -20.76 9.85 -17.63
CA ALA A 415 -20.15 10.00 -18.94
C ALA A 415 -18.88 10.88 -18.97
N LEU A 416 -18.13 10.96 -17.85
CA LEU A 416 -17.01 11.88 -17.73
C LEU A 416 -15.89 11.64 -18.75
N PHE A 417 -15.50 10.39 -18.99
CA PHE A 417 -14.51 9.96 -19.99
C PHE A 417 -15.16 9.21 -21.17
N TYR A 418 -16.39 9.60 -21.53
CA TYR A 418 -17.15 8.96 -22.60
C TYR A 418 -16.42 9.06 -23.96
N GLU A 419 -16.13 7.92 -24.57
CA GLU A 419 -15.39 7.78 -25.83
C GLU A 419 -13.93 8.30 -25.79
N ALA A 420 -13.35 8.49 -24.59
CA ALA A 420 -11.95 8.87 -24.39
C ALA A 420 -11.00 7.67 -24.62
N SER A 421 -10.91 7.19 -25.86
CA SER A 421 -10.28 5.90 -26.21
C SER A 421 -8.83 5.74 -25.76
N SER A 422 -8.06 6.83 -25.67
CA SER A 422 -6.65 6.85 -25.27
C SER A 422 -6.41 7.27 -23.81
N PHE A 423 -7.47 7.53 -23.04
CA PHE A 423 -7.35 8.00 -21.66
C PHE A 423 -6.86 6.87 -20.74
N ASN A 424 -5.77 7.11 -20.00
CA ASN A 424 -5.21 6.18 -19.02
C ASN A 424 -4.37 6.89 -17.94
N GLU A 425 -4.76 8.11 -17.57
CA GLU A 425 -4.06 8.89 -16.54
C GLU A 425 -4.31 8.34 -15.12
N ASN A 426 -3.41 8.67 -14.18
CA ASN A 426 -3.60 8.33 -12.77
C ASN A 426 -4.70 9.21 -12.14
N ILE A 427 -5.73 8.56 -11.59
CA ILE A 427 -6.84 9.21 -10.87
C ILE A 427 -7.17 8.48 -9.56
N ASP A 428 -6.24 7.67 -9.05
CA ASP A 428 -6.43 6.91 -7.81
C ASP A 428 -6.57 7.83 -6.58
N SER A 429 -5.89 8.99 -6.59
CA SER A 429 -5.95 10.03 -5.54
C SER A 429 -7.32 10.73 -5.40
N TRP A 430 -8.23 10.55 -6.35
CA TRP A 430 -9.51 11.25 -6.37
C TRP A 430 -10.42 10.84 -5.22
N ASN A 431 -10.87 11.82 -4.42
CA ASN A 431 -11.90 11.58 -3.42
C ASN A 431 -13.30 11.53 -4.06
N VAL A 432 -13.76 10.32 -4.38
CA VAL A 432 -15.08 10.07 -5.01
C VAL A 432 -16.21 9.76 -4.03
N SER A 433 -15.98 9.87 -2.71
CA SER A 433 -16.94 9.46 -1.65
C SER A 433 -18.29 10.20 -1.68
N ALA A 434 -18.38 11.34 -2.36
CA ALA A 434 -19.60 12.13 -2.53
C ALA A 434 -20.39 11.79 -3.82
N VAL A 435 -19.82 10.99 -4.72
CA VAL A 435 -20.39 10.69 -6.03
C VAL A 435 -21.58 9.72 -5.89
N THR A 436 -22.71 10.06 -6.50
CA THR A 436 -23.93 9.24 -6.51
C THR A 436 -24.26 8.64 -7.87
N ASN A 437 -23.63 9.15 -8.94
CA ASN A 437 -23.84 8.73 -10.33
C ASN A 437 -22.49 8.58 -11.06
N MET A 438 -22.15 7.36 -11.46
CA MET A 438 -20.95 7.02 -12.26
C MET A 438 -21.32 6.38 -13.60
N ALA A 439 -22.58 6.50 -14.02
CA ALA A 439 -23.07 5.90 -15.25
C ALA A 439 -22.22 6.31 -16.46
N GLN A 440 -21.83 5.36 -17.30
CA GLN A 440 -21.08 5.59 -18.54
C GLN A 440 -19.70 6.28 -18.38
N MET A 441 -19.16 6.40 -17.17
CA MET A 441 -17.96 7.19 -16.90
C MET A 441 -16.78 6.85 -17.82
N PHE A 442 -16.50 5.57 -18.07
CA PHE A 442 -15.42 5.09 -18.95
C PHE A 442 -15.94 4.37 -20.21
N PHE A 443 -17.16 4.69 -20.65
CA PHE A 443 -17.75 4.04 -21.83
C PHE A 443 -16.87 4.28 -23.06
N LYS A 444 -16.38 3.19 -23.69
CA LYS A 444 -15.43 3.19 -24.82
C LYS A 444 -14.06 3.84 -24.54
N ALA A 445 -13.65 3.96 -23.28
CA ALA A 445 -12.25 4.26 -22.92
C ALA A 445 -11.39 2.99 -23.11
N THR A 446 -11.07 2.66 -24.36
CA THR A 446 -10.51 1.34 -24.74
C THR A 446 -9.15 1.03 -24.13
N ASP A 447 -8.32 2.05 -23.91
CA ASP A 447 -6.96 1.91 -23.36
C ASP A 447 -6.92 2.02 -21.82
N PHE A 448 -8.04 2.37 -21.18
CA PHE A 448 -8.10 2.59 -19.73
C PHE A 448 -7.85 1.29 -18.94
N ALA A 449 -6.86 1.32 -18.07
CA ALA A 449 -6.42 0.25 -17.17
C ALA A 449 -5.93 0.78 -15.81
N GLY A 450 -6.40 1.98 -15.41
CA GLY A 450 -6.02 2.63 -14.16
C GLY A 450 -6.39 1.83 -12.91
N ASP A 451 -5.62 2.02 -11.84
CA ASP A 451 -5.95 1.52 -10.49
C ASP A 451 -7.05 2.39 -9.88
N LEU A 452 -8.08 1.74 -9.33
CA LEU A 452 -9.24 2.37 -8.70
C LEU A 452 -9.51 1.74 -7.31
N SER A 453 -8.51 1.04 -6.75
CA SER A 453 -8.68 0.23 -5.54
C SER A 453 -8.86 1.06 -4.27
N THR A 454 -8.48 2.35 -4.29
CA THR A 454 -8.66 3.27 -3.16
C THR A 454 -10.00 4.01 -3.16
N TRP A 455 -10.79 3.91 -4.23
CA TRP A 455 -12.04 4.65 -4.38
C TRP A 455 -13.14 4.18 -3.42
N GLU A 456 -13.73 5.12 -2.67
CA GLU A 456 -14.90 4.89 -1.82
C GLU A 456 -16.20 5.13 -2.59
N VAL A 457 -16.89 4.08 -3.02
CA VAL A 457 -18.09 4.15 -3.90
C VAL A 457 -19.43 3.93 -3.19
N ASP A 458 -19.46 3.94 -1.85
CA ASP A 458 -20.64 3.61 -1.02
C ASP A 458 -21.89 4.46 -1.31
N ALA A 459 -21.71 5.68 -1.82
CA ALA A 459 -22.79 6.62 -2.14
C ALA A 459 -23.38 6.43 -3.56
N VAL A 460 -22.73 5.64 -4.41
CA VAL A 460 -23.11 5.48 -5.82
C VAL A 460 -24.38 4.65 -5.95
N THR A 461 -25.34 5.14 -6.75
CA THR A 461 -26.64 4.51 -6.98
C THR A 461 -26.84 4.02 -8.41
N ASP A 462 -26.06 4.55 -9.36
CA ASP A 462 -26.10 4.20 -10.79
C ASP A 462 -24.69 4.04 -11.36
N MET A 463 -24.38 2.85 -11.90
CA MET A 463 -23.13 2.47 -12.54
C MET A 463 -23.35 1.88 -13.95
N HIS A 464 -24.52 2.10 -14.56
CA HIS A 464 -24.81 1.47 -15.85
C HIS A 464 -23.80 1.88 -16.92
N SER A 465 -23.38 0.92 -17.75
CA SER A 465 -22.40 1.14 -18.82
C SER A 465 -21.05 1.74 -18.39
N MET A 466 -20.69 1.78 -17.10
CA MET A 466 -19.49 2.48 -16.61
C MET A 466 -18.21 2.07 -17.35
N PHE A 467 -17.99 0.78 -17.59
CA PHE A 467 -16.81 0.23 -18.28
C PHE A 467 -17.16 -0.45 -19.61
N LYS A 468 -18.31 -0.13 -20.19
CA LYS A 468 -18.74 -0.76 -21.43
C LYS A 468 -17.81 -0.37 -22.57
N ASP A 469 -17.38 -1.35 -23.36
CA ASP A 469 -16.36 -1.23 -24.41
C ASP A 469 -14.96 -0.77 -23.91
N ALA A 470 -14.69 -0.74 -22.59
CA ALA A 470 -13.36 -0.48 -22.03
C ALA A 470 -12.49 -1.76 -22.11
N THR A 471 -12.00 -2.08 -23.31
CA THR A 471 -11.43 -3.40 -23.63
C THR A 471 -10.18 -3.78 -22.85
N SER A 472 -9.40 -2.81 -22.36
CA SER A 472 -8.16 -3.06 -21.59
C SER A 472 -8.39 -3.15 -20.08
N PHE A 473 -9.57 -2.78 -19.59
CA PHE A 473 -9.84 -2.65 -18.17
C PHE A 473 -9.88 -4.02 -17.46
N ASN A 474 -9.09 -4.16 -16.40
CA ASN A 474 -9.06 -5.33 -15.51
C ASN A 474 -8.54 -4.95 -14.10
N GLY A 475 -8.93 -3.76 -13.60
CA GLY A 475 -8.51 -3.26 -12.29
C GLY A 475 -9.08 -4.08 -11.12
N ASP A 476 -8.45 -3.96 -9.95
CA ASP A 476 -8.94 -4.55 -8.70
C ASP A 476 -10.11 -3.72 -8.15
N LEU A 477 -11.28 -4.37 -8.02
CA LEU A 477 -12.52 -3.77 -7.50
C LEU A 477 -13.01 -4.46 -6.22
N SER A 478 -12.17 -5.28 -5.59
CA SER A 478 -12.56 -6.11 -4.44
C SER A 478 -12.92 -5.27 -3.20
N ASN A 479 -12.37 -4.06 -3.07
CA ASN A 479 -12.65 -3.14 -1.96
C ASN A 479 -13.91 -2.27 -2.16
N TRP A 480 -14.63 -2.40 -3.27
CA TRP A 480 -15.78 -1.55 -3.56
C TRP A 480 -17.04 -2.00 -2.82
N TYR A 481 -17.66 -1.09 -2.05
CA TYR A 481 -18.92 -1.31 -1.36
C TYR A 481 -20.12 -0.83 -2.19
N VAL A 482 -20.63 -1.70 -3.07
CA VAL A 482 -21.70 -1.36 -4.05
C VAL A 482 -23.14 -1.48 -3.52
N GLY A 483 -23.34 -1.54 -2.19
CA GLY A 483 -24.63 -1.86 -1.58
C GLY A 483 -25.78 -0.86 -1.83
N ALA A 484 -25.48 0.35 -2.29
CA ALA A 484 -26.47 1.37 -2.66
C ALA A 484 -26.83 1.37 -4.16
N VAL A 485 -26.11 0.61 -4.99
CA VAL A 485 -26.28 0.60 -6.45
C VAL A 485 -27.57 -0.13 -6.82
N THR A 486 -28.39 0.50 -7.65
CA THR A 486 -29.67 -0.06 -8.13
C THR A 486 -29.66 -0.44 -9.61
N ASN A 487 -28.70 0.10 -10.38
CA ASN A 487 -28.57 -0.10 -11.82
C ASN A 487 -27.10 -0.39 -12.20
N MET A 488 -26.84 -1.61 -12.69
CA MET A 488 -25.55 -2.07 -13.20
C MET A 488 -25.65 -2.51 -14.68
N GLY A 489 -26.75 -2.14 -15.36
CA GLY A 489 -27.03 -2.57 -16.72
C GLY A 489 -25.85 -2.29 -17.65
N THR A 490 -25.40 -3.31 -18.36
CA THR A 490 -24.30 -3.27 -19.33
C THR A 490 -22.95 -2.78 -18.80
N MET A 491 -22.71 -2.73 -17.48
CA MET A 491 -21.52 -2.12 -16.88
C MET A 491 -20.18 -2.58 -17.49
N PHE A 492 -20.02 -3.88 -17.77
CA PHE A 492 -18.80 -4.48 -18.34
C PHE A 492 -19.02 -5.05 -19.75
N ARG A 493 -20.07 -4.60 -20.45
CA ARG A 493 -20.39 -5.13 -21.77
C ARG A 493 -19.24 -4.83 -22.75
N THR A 494 -18.71 -5.84 -23.44
CA THR A 494 -17.52 -5.79 -24.31
C THR A 494 -16.21 -5.42 -23.60
N ALA A 495 -16.14 -5.42 -22.26
CA ALA A 495 -14.88 -5.27 -21.52
C ALA A 495 -14.08 -6.59 -21.61
N SER A 496 -13.46 -6.82 -22.77
CA SER A 496 -12.97 -8.13 -23.20
C SER A 496 -11.81 -8.70 -22.39
N SER A 497 -11.10 -7.87 -21.61
CA SER A 497 -10.04 -8.28 -20.70
C SER A 497 -10.50 -8.43 -19.25
N PHE A 498 -11.73 -8.02 -18.91
CA PHE A 498 -12.20 -7.96 -17.55
C PHE A 498 -12.46 -9.35 -16.96
N ASN A 499 -11.79 -9.65 -15.85
CA ASN A 499 -11.97 -10.81 -15.00
C ASN A 499 -11.56 -10.51 -13.54
N GLY A 500 -11.80 -9.27 -13.09
CA GLY A 500 -11.53 -8.83 -11.72
C GLY A 500 -12.43 -9.55 -10.70
N ASP A 501 -11.95 -9.65 -9.45
CA ASP A 501 -12.73 -10.25 -8.37
C ASP A 501 -13.84 -9.29 -7.90
N ILE A 502 -15.09 -9.74 -8.05
CA ILE A 502 -16.31 -9.05 -7.63
C ILE A 502 -17.21 -9.97 -6.79
N SER A 503 -16.63 -11.06 -6.26
CA SER A 503 -17.39 -12.08 -5.53
C SER A 503 -17.99 -11.55 -4.22
N ASP A 504 -17.32 -10.61 -3.55
CA ASP A 504 -17.79 -10.04 -2.28
C ASP A 504 -18.78 -8.86 -2.43
N TRP A 505 -19.18 -8.51 -3.65
CA TRP A 505 -20.13 -7.43 -3.88
C TRP A 505 -21.52 -7.74 -3.33
N ASN A 506 -22.08 -6.80 -2.56
CA ASN A 506 -23.47 -6.85 -2.11
C ASN A 506 -24.39 -6.23 -3.17
N VAL A 507 -25.01 -7.08 -4.00
CA VAL A 507 -25.90 -6.65 -5.10
C VAL A 507 -27.40 -6.68 -4.76
N ALA A 508 -27.78 -6.83 -3.48
CA ALA A 508 -29.17 -7.03 -3.07
C ALA A 508 -30.13 -5.86 -3.40
N ALA A 509 -29.58 -4.66 -3.69
CA ALA A 509 -30.35 -3.48 -4.10
C ALA A 509 -30.50 -3.34 -5.63
N VAL A 510 -29.78 -4.14 -6.41
CA VAL A 510 -29.75 -4.04 -7.88
C VAL A 510 -31.06 -4.57 -8.45
N THR A 511 -31.71 -3.77 -9.30
CA THR A 511 -32.94 -4.15 -10.00
C THR A 511 -32.73 -4.38 -11.51
N ASN A 512 -31.67 -3.79 -12.08
CA ASN A 512 -31.27 -3.95 -13.49
C ASN A 512 -29.79 -4.37 -13.59
N MET A 513 -29.54 -5.54 -14.19
CA MET A 513 -28.20 -6.02 -14.59
C MET A 513 -28.15 -6.47 -16.05
N GLY A 514 -29.14 -6.09 -16.86
CA GLY A 514 -29.25 -6.46 -18.26
C GLY A 514 -27.95 -6.19 -19.03
N GLY A 515 -27.38 -7.23 -19.62
CA GLY A 515 -26.18 -7.19 -20.44
C GLY A 515 -24.88 -6.89 -19.69
N MET A 516 -24.86 -6.95 -18.35
CA MET A 516 -23.70 -6.53 -17.53
C MET A 516 -22.37 -7.11 -18.02
N PHE A 517 -22.33 -8.39 -18.39
CA PHE A 517 -21.13 -9.09 -18.89
C PHE A 517 -21.22 -9.49 -20.36
N GLY A 518 -22.14 -8.90 -21.13
CA GLY A 518 -22.31 -9.24 -22.54
C GLY A 518 -21.02 -8.97 -23.35
N ASP A 519 -20.52 -9.94 -24.10
CA ASP A 519 -19.28 -9.93 -24.87
C ASP A 519 -18.01 -9.70 -24.01
N ALA A 520 -18.08 -9.88 -22.68
CA ALA A 520 -16.90 -9.95 -21.80
C ALA A 520 -16.24 -11.33 -21.93
N VAL A 521 -15.46 -11.51 -23.01
CA VAL A 521 -15.04 -12.82 -23.54
C VAL A 521 -14.33 -13.73 -22.53
N VAL A 522 -13.54 -13.16 -21.62
CA VAL A 522 -12.72 -13.92 -20.65
C VAL A 522 -13.31 -14.01 -19.25
N PHE A 523 -14.45 -13.34 -19.01
CA PHE A 523 -15.05 -13.22 -17.69
C PHE A 523 -15.50 -14.59 -17.15
N ASN A 524 -15.04 -14.95 -15.95
CA ASN A 524 -15.36 -16.22 -15.27
C ASN A 524 -15.22 -16.12 -13.74
N CYS A 525 -15.66 -14.99 -13.15
CA CYS A 525 -15.65 -14.82 -11.69
C CYS A 525 -16.71 -15.70 -11.01
N ASN A 526 -16.48 -16.10 -9.76
CA ASN A 526 -17.48 -16.78 -8.94
C ASN A 526 -18.52 -15.76 -8.43
N LEU A 527 -19.80 -16.03 -8.65
CA LEU A 527 -20.92 -15.14 -8.29
C LEU A 527 -21.94 -15.82 -7.34
N SER A 528 -21.58 -16.96 -6.75
CA SER A 528 -22.48 -17.76 -5.89
C SER A 528 -22.94 -17.05 -4.60
N THR A 529 -22.24 -16.00 -4.19
CA THR A 529 -22.54 -15.17 -3.01
C THR A 529 -23.52 -14.03 -3.30
N TRP A 530 -23.84 -13.77 -4.56
CA TRP A 530 -24.70 -12.64 -4.94
C TRP A 530 -26.17 -12.92 -4.61
N ASN A 531 -26.80 -11.97 -3.92
CA ASN A 531 -28.25 -11.95 -3.73
C ASN A 531 -28.91 -11.16 -4.86
N VAL A 532 -29.52 -11.87 -5.81
CA VAL A 532 -30.18 -11.29 -7.00
C VAL A 532 -31.71 -11.19 -6.86
N GLY A 533 -32.28 -11.41 -5.68
CA GLY A 533 -33.74 -11.50 -5.48
C GLY A 533 -34.54 -10.24 -5.85
N ALA A 534 -33.88 -9.08 -5.95
CA ALA A 534 -34.49 -7.81 -6.36
C ALA A 534 -34.42 -7.54 -7.88
N VAL A 535 -33.70 -8.37 -8.63
CA VAL A 535 -33.45 -8.18 -10.06
C VAL A 535 -34.68 -8.55 -10.88
N ILE A 536 -35.04 -7.69 -11.82
CA ILE A 536 -36.20 -7.87 -12.71
C ILE A 536 -35.76 -8.20 -14.14
N ASP A 537 -34.62 -7.65 -14.56
CA ASP A 537 -34.09 -7.71 -15.92
C ASP A 537 -32.67 -8.33 -15.95
N MET A 538 -32.58 -9.51 -16.56
CA MET A 538 -31.33 -10.26 -16.81
C MET A 538 -31.11 -10.50 -18.30
N ASP A 539 -31.71 -9.68 -19.17
CA ASP A 539 -31.52 -9.79 -20.62
C ASP A 539 -30.02 -9.73 -20.96
N TYR A 540 -29.54 -10.54 -21.90
CA TYR A 540 -28.17 -10.54 -22.39
C TYR A 540 -27.05 -10.66 -21.32
N LEU A 541 -27.33 -11.03 -20.06
CA LEU A 541 -26.39 -10.89 -18.93
C LEU A 541 -25.00 -11.45 -19.22
N PHE A 542 -24.92 -12.65 -19.80
CA PHE A 542 -23.71 -13.35 -20.21
C PHE A 542 -23.64 -13.60 -21.73
N TYR A 543 -24.38 -12.81 -22.52
CA TYR A 543 -24.37 -12.92 -23.99
C TYR A 543 -22.93 -12.88 -24.51
N GLY A 544 -22.43 -13.91 -25.19
CA GLY A 544 -21.09 -13.91 -25.77
C GLY A 544 -19.93 -13.95 -24.77
N ALA A 545 -20.18 -14.15 -23.46
CA ALA A 545 -19.16 -14.39 -22.45
C ALA A 545 -18.57 -15.80 -22.62
N LEU A 546 -17.64 -15.95 -23.57
CA LEU A 546 -17.21 -17.26 -24.09
C LEU A 546 -16.59 -18.20 -23.05
N GLN A 547 -16.04 -17.67 -21.96
CA GLN A 547 -15.39 -18.44 -20.89
C GLN A 547 -16.21 -18.55 -19.61
N PHE A 548 -17.41 -17.95 -19.57
CA PHE A 548 -18.21 -17.93 -18.36
C PHE A 548 -18.71 -19.34 -18.01
N ASN A 549 -18.36 -19.79 -16.81
CA ASN A 549 -18.85 -21.01 -16.15
C ASN A 549 -18.88 -20.82 -14.61
N GLY A 550 -19.18 -19.60 -14.16
CA GLY A 550 -19.31 -19.28 -12.74
C GLY A 550 -20.54 -19.96 -12.14
N ASP A 551 -20.47 -20.31 -10.85
CA ASP A 551 -21.60 -20.90 -10.14
C ASP A 551 -22.67 -19.85 -9.86
N VAL A 552 -23.88 -20.12 -10.39
CA VAL A 552 -25.09 -19.30 -10.24
C VAL A 552 -26.27 -20.13 -9.71
N SER A 553 -26.00 -21.34 -9.21
CA SER A 553 -27.04 -22.28 -8.73
C SER A 553 -27.81 -21.74 -7.52
N THR A 554 -27.18 -20.88 -6.72
CA THR A 554 -27.74 -20.29 -5.49
C THR A 554 -28.61 -19.05 -5.72
N TRP A 555 -28.75 -18.60 -6.97
CA TRP A 555 -29.45 -17.36 -7.28
C TRP A 555 -30.97 -17.47 -7.11
N GLU A 556 -31.56 -16.56 -6.34
CA GLU A 556 -33.02 -16.43 -6.19
C GLU A 556 -33.59 -15.58 -7.34
N VAL A 557 -34.00 -16.23 -8.44
CA VAL A 557 -34.44 -15.55 -9.69
C VAL A 557 -35.96 -15.31 -9.81
N GLY A 558 -36.74 -15.59 -8.77
CA GLY A 558 -38.22 -15.57 -8.84
C GLY A 558 -38.86 -14.20 -9.19
N SER A 559 -38.12 -13.10 -9.07
CA SER A 559 -38.55 -11.75 -9.47
C SER A 559 -38.27 -11.39 -10.93
N VAL A 560 -37.48 -12.21 -11.63
CA VAL A 560 -37.01 -11.92 -12.99
C VAL A 560 -38.13 -12.15 -14.00
N THR A 561 -38.32 -11.20 -14.91
CA THR A 561 -39.36 -11.29 -15.96
C THR A 561 -38.78 -11.43 -17.38
N ASP A 562 -37.52 -11.06 -17.58
CA ASP A 562 -36.81 -11.10 -18.87
C ASP A 562 -35.45 -11.81 -18.73
N MET A 563 -35.30 -12.95 -19.42
CA MET A 563 -34.06 -13.74 -19.50
C MET A 563 -33.58 -13.90 -20.96
N LYS A 564 -34.03 -13.00 -21.84
CA LYS A 564 -33.70 -13.03 -23.26
C LYS A 564 -32.20 -13.07 -23.49
N ASN A 565 -31.73 -14.05 -24.27
CA ASN A 565 -30.34 -14.23 -24.66
C ASN A 565 -29.33 -14.26 -23.49
N MET A 566 -29.77 -14.58 -22.27
CA MET A 566 -28.94 -14.50 -21.06
C MET A 566 -27.60 -15.26 -21.20
N PHE A 567 -27.62 -16.48 -21.77
CA PHE A 567 -26.44 -17.33 -22.00
C PHE A 567 -26.16 -17.54 -23.50
N PHE A 568 -26.71 -16.70 -24.38
CA PHE A 568 -26.48 -16.82 -25.82
C PHE A 568 -24.98 -16.75 -26.13
N LYS A 569 -24.42 -17.75 -26.81
CA LYS A 569 -22.97 -17.90 -27.07
C LYS A 569 -22.07 -17.98 -25.82
N ALA A 570 -22.60 -18.23 -24.62
CA ALA A 570 -21.78 -18.57 -23.44
C ALA A 570 -21.28 -20.02 -23.59
N LYS A 571 -20.24 -20.21 -24.42
CA LYS A 571 -19.88 -21.55 -24.93
C LYS A 571 -19.46 -22.54 -23.85
N ALA A 572 -18.79 -22.06 -22.80
CA ALA A 572 -18.24 -22.87 -21.72
C ALA A 572 -19.21 -23.10 -20.55
N PHE A 573 -20.43 -22.58 -20.64
CA PHE A 573 -21.37 -22.58 -19.53
C PHE A 573 -22.01 -23.97 -19.35
N GLU A 574 -21.79 -24.59 -18.19
CA GLU A 574 -22.31 -25.91 -17.79
C GLU A 574 -23.27 -25.83 -16.59
N GLY A 575 -23.66 -24.63 -16.17
CA GLY A 575 -24.26 -24.37 -14.85
C GLY A 575 -25.48 -25.22 -14.49
N ASP A 576 -25.58 -25.58 -13.21
CA ASP A 576 -26.75 -26.24 -12.63
C ASP A 576 -27.82 -25.21 -12.26
N LEU A 577 -28.99 -25.33 -12.89
CA LEU A 577 -30.10 -24.38 -12.78
C LEU A 577 -31.41 -25.06 -12.34
N ALA A 578 -31.35 -26.31 -11.86
CA ALA A 578 -32.55 -27.10 -11.57
C ALA A 578 -33.47 -26.45 -10.51
N ASP A 579 -32.88 -25.72 -9.57
CA ASP A 579 -33.55 -25.10 -8.42
C ASP A 579 -34.06 -23.67 -8.70
N TRP A 580 -33.85 -23.13 -9.90
CA TRP A 580 -34.32 -21.79 -10.26
C TRP A 580 -35.85 -21.74 -10.38
N ASP A 581 -36.48 -20.79 -9.68
CA ASP A 581 -37.89 -20.44 -9.86
C ASP A 581 -38.03 -19.45 -11.02
N VAL A 582 -38.41 -19.95 -12.20
CA VAL A 582 -38.60 -19.15 -13.42
C VAL A 582 -40.07 -18.83 -13.72
N SER A 583 -40.99 -19.08 -12.77
CA SER A 583 -42.44 -18.94 -12.98
C SER A 583 -42.90 -17.52 -13.35
N SER A 584 -42.10 -16.49 -13.05
CA SER A 584 -42.34 -15.09 -13.41
C SER A 584 -41.81 -14.68 -14.79
N VAL A 585 -41.01 -15.54 -15.45
CA VAL A 585 -40.30 -15.18 -16.69
C VAL A 585 -41.26 -15.20 -17.88
N THR A 586 -41.21 -14.14 -18.69
CA THR A 586 -42.10 -13.97 -19.87
C THR A 586 -41.37 -14.01 -21.21
N ASP A 587 -40.05 -13.75 -21.23
CA ASP A 587 -39.20 -13.81 -22.43
C ASP A 587 -37.94 -14.65 -22.15
N MET A 588 -37.82 -15.78 -22.88
CA MET A 588 -36.67 -16.69 -22.89
C MET A 588 -36.05 -16.80 -24.29
N TYR A 589 -36.32 -15.84 -25.18
CA TYR A 589 -35.81 -15.85 -26.56
C TYR A 589 -34.29 -16.05 -26.58
N GLY A 590 -33.84 -17.11 -27.26
CA GLY A 590 -32.42 -17.39 -27.46
C GLY A 590 -31.60 -17.62 -26.18
N MET A 591 -32.21 -17.93 -25.03
CA MET A 591 -31.52 -17.99 -23.72
C MET A 591 -30.23 -18.82 -23.74
N PHE A 592 -30.21 -19.99 -24.38
CA PHE A 592 -29.05 -20.90 -24.46
C PHE A 592 -28.53 -21.09 -25.90
N ASN A 593 -28.94 -20.26 -26.84
CA ASN A 593 -28.55 -20.40 -28.24
C ASN A 593 -27.01 -20.36 -28.39
N THR A 594 -26.44 -21.36 -29.04
CA THR A 594 -24.98 -21.53 -29.20
C THR A 594 -24.21 -21.67 -27.86
N ALA A 595 -24.87 -21.99 -26.74
CA ALA A 595 -24.21 -22.38 -25.49
C ALA A 595 -23.74 -23.84 -25.58
N LEU A 596 -22.58 -24.05 -26.20
CA LEU A 596 -22.16 -25.38 -26.69
C LEU A 596 -22.05 -26.46 -25.61
N ASP A 597 -21.57 -26.09 -24.42
CA ASP A 597 -21.32 -27.04 -23.33
C ASP A 597 -22.53 -27.14 -22.36
N PHE A 598 -23.60 -26.37 -22.59
CA PHE A 598 -24.78 -26.39 -21.71
C PHE A 598 -25.58 -27.69 -21.87
N ASN A 599 -25.68 -28.44 -20.77
CA ASN A 599 -26.54 -29.63 -20.68
C ASN A 599 -27.09 -29.81 -19.25
N GLY A 600 -27.43 -28.72 -18.56
CA GLY A 600 -28.06 -28.73 -17.23
C GLY A 600 -29.50 -29.27 -17.28
N ASN A 601 -29.93 -29.97 -16.24
CA ASN A 601 -31.30 -30.48 -16.17
C ASN A 601 -32.25 -29.39 -15.66
N ILE A 602 -33.15 -28.94 -16.54
CA ILE A 602 -34.13 -27.88 -16.28
C ILE A 602 -35.59 -28.36 -16.45
N ALA A 603 -35.80 -29.68 -16.49
CA ALA A 603 -37.14 -30.26 -16.70
C ALA A 603 -38.15 -29.91 -15.59
N THR A 604 -37.68 -29.41 -14.45
CA THR A 604 -38.48 -29.00 -13.27
C THR A 604 -39.04 -27.58 -13.37
N TRP A 605 -38.60 -26.77 -14.33
CA TRP A 605 -39.02 -25.38 -14.45
C TRP A 605 -40.51 -25.21 -14.75
N ASP A 606 -41.14 -24.22 -14.10
CA ASP A 606 -42.46 -23.72 -14.46
C ASP A 606 -42.32 -22.60 -15.51
N VAL A 607 -42.62 -22.93 -16.76
CA VAL A 607 -42.50 -22.02 -17.92
C VAL A 607 -43.85 -21.49 -18.41
N GLY A 608 -44.92 -21.64 -17.62
CA GLY A 608 -46.28 -21.31 -18.06
C GLY A 608 -46.48 -19.84 -18.43
N ALA A 609 -45.72 -18.93 -17.82
CA ALA A 609 -45.77 -17.50 -18.09
C ALA A 609 -45.03 -17.06 -19.38
N VAL A 610 -44.23 -17.94 -19.98
CA VAL A 610 -43.35 -17.60 -21.12
C VAL A 610 -44.16 -17.33 -22.38
N THR A 611 -43.92 -16.18 -23.01
CA THR A 611 -44.58 -15.73 -24.24
C THR A 611 -43.68 -15.76 -25.48
N ASP A 612 -42.36 -15.80 -25.30
CA ASP A 612 -41.37 -15.99 -26.37
C ASP A 612 -40.24 -16.92 -25.89
N MET A 613 -40.00 -18.00 -26.63
CA MET A 613 -38.84 -18.89 -26.44
C MET A 613 -38.26 -19.36 -27.77
N ASP A 614 -38.45 -18.58 -28.85
CA ASP A 614 -37.84 -18.92 -30.13
C ASP A 614 -36.31 -18.92 -30.01
N GLY A 615 -35.68 -19.93 -30.61
CA GLY A 615 -34.22 -20.09 -30.58
C GLY A 615 -33.62 -20.50 -29.23
N MET A 616 -34.41 -20.86 -28.20
CA MET A 616 -33.90 -21.13 -26.85
C MET A 616 -32.68 -22.07 -26.81
N PHE A 617 -32.69 -23.14 -27.60
CA PHE A 617 -31.62 -24.15 -27.72
C PHE A 617 -31.06 -24.26 -29.15
N GLU A 618 -31.20 -23.24 -30.00
CA GLU A 618 -30.63 -23.26 -31.34
C GLU A 618 -29.09 -23.37 -31.28
N ASP A 619 -28.51 -24.31 -32.02
CA ASP A 619 -27.07 -24.64 -32.02
C ASP A 619 -26.49 -25.04 -30.63
N THR A 620 -27.34 -25.42 -29.66
CA THR A 620 -26.96 -26.00 -28.35
C THR A 620 -26.76 -27.52 -28.50
N ASN A 621 -25.61 -27.92 -29.05
CA ASN A 621 -25.42 -29.26 -29.61
C ASN A 621 -25.61 -30.42 -28.62
N ASP A 622 -25.29 -30.24 -27.34
CA ASP A 622 -25.26 -31.34 -26.37
C ASP A 622 -26.54 -31.47 -25.54
N PHE A 623 -27.41 -30.46 -25.56
CA PHE A 623 -28.64 -30.44 -24.78
C PHE A 623 -29.63 -31.51 -25.25
N ASN A 624 -30.05 -32.40 -24.33
CA ASN A 624 -30.87 -33.57 -24.65
C ASN A 624 -31.87 -34.02 -23.56
N HIS A 625 -32.14 -33.20 -22.55
CA HIS A 625 -33.04 -33.53 -21.44
C HIS A 625 -34.52 -33.59 -21.87
N ASP A 626 -35.34 -34.31 -21.10
CA ASP A 626 -36.78 -34.46 -21.36
C ASP A 626 -37.58 -33.26 -20.83
N LEU A 627 -38.13 -32.44 -21.74
CA LEU A 627 -38.95 -31.26 -21.42
C LEU A 627 -40.45 -31.50 -21.65
N SER A 628 -40.87 -32.75 -21.87
CA SER A 628 -42.28 -33.08 -22.16
C SER A 628 -43.27 -32.73 -21.05
N ASN A 629 -42.78 -32.43 -19.84
CA ASN A 629 -43.59 -31.96 -18.72
C ASN A 629 -43.84 -30.44 -18.73
N TRP A 630 -43.13 -29.68 -19.56
CA TRP A 630 -43.35 -28.25 -19.66
C TRP A 630 -44.68 -27.95 -20.33
N CYS A 631 -45.51 -27.19 -19.62
CA CYS A 631 -46.77 -26.68 -20.13
C CYS A 631 -46.59 -25.23 -20.59
N VAL A 632 -46.79 -24.95 -21.87
CA VAL A 632 -46.57 -23.63 -22.47
C VAL A 632 -47.87 -23.10 -23.07
N GLU A 633 -48.74 -22.54 -22.24
CA GLU A 633 -50.08 -22.09 -22.67
C GLU A 633 -50.04 -20.84 -23.56
N ASN A 634 -49.06 -19.96 -23.36
CA ASN A 634 -49.00 -18.66 -24.02
C ASN A 634 -48.38 -18.69 -25.42
N ILE A 635 -47.90 -19.86 -25.88
CA ILE A 635 -47.32 -20.07 -27.21
C ILE A 635 -48.12 -21.17 -27.92
N GLU A 636 -48.99 -20.75 -28.86
CA GLU A 636 -49.96 -21.65 -29.52
C GLU A 636 -49.33 -22.66 -30.49
N GLU A 637 -48.16 -22.35 -31.06
CA GLU A 637 -47.46 -23.20 -32.03
C GLU A 637 -45.97 -23.32 -31.67
N GLU A 638 -45.38 -24.49 -31.91
CA GLU A 638 -43.94 -24.74 -31.74
C GLU A 638 -43.10 -23.64 -32.43
N PRO A 639 -42.21 -22.94 -31.69
CA PRO A 639 -41.32 -21.93 -32.25
C PRO A 639 -40.37 -22.53 -33.30
N THR A 640 -40.18 -21.81 -34.40
CA THR A 640 -39.46 -22.32 -35.57
C THR A 640 -38.01 -22.74 -35.30
N SER A 641 -37.35 -22.08 -34.36
CA SER A 641 -35.95 -22.32 -34.04
C SER A 641 -35.74 -22.88 -32.63
N PHE A 642 -36.80 -23.27 -31.90
CA PHE A 642 -36.73 -23.65 -30.47
C PHE A 642 -35.50 -24.49 -30.11
N ALA A 643 -35.23 -25.54 -30.89
CA ALA A 643 -34.11 -26.45 -30.67
C ALA A 643 -33.36 -26.81 -31.98
N LEU A 644 -33.33 -25.87 -32.94
CA LEU A 644 -32.71 -26.08 -34.26
C LEU A 644 -31.23 -26.45 -34.12
N ASN A 645 -30.80 -27.57 -34.73
CA ASN A 645 -29.43 -28.12 -34.62
C ASN A 645 -28.99 -28.55 -33.21
N SER A 646 -29.91 -28.70 -32.25
CA SER A 646 -29.60 -29.32 -30.95
C SER A 646 -29.69 -30.86 -30.99
N SER A 647 -29.32 -31.52 -29.88
CA SER A 647 -29.54 -32.96 -29.66
C SER A 647 -30.91 -33.30 -29.04
N LEU A 648 -31.78 -32.30 -28.81
CA LEU A 648 -33.09 -32.50 -28.22
C LEU A 648 -34.02 -33.24 -29.18
N ALA A 649 -34.54 -34.39 -28.77
CA ALA A 649 -35.46 -35.17 -29.57
C ALA A 649 -36.87 -34.56 -29.53
N ALA A 650 -37.62 -34.63 -30.63
CA ALA A 650 -38.94 -34.01 -30.74
C ALA A 650 -39.97 -34.59 -29.74
N GLU A 651 -39.82 -35.86 -29.33
CA GLU A 651 -40.62 -36.49 -28.27
C GLU A 651 -40.42 -35.87 -26.87
N ASN A 652 -39.32 -35.15 -26.68
CA ASN A 652 -38.94 -34.49 -25.44
C ASN A 652 -39.27 -32.99 -25.46
N TYR A 653 -39.98 -32.50 -26.49
CA TYR A 653 -40.35 -31.09 -26.58
C TYR A 653 -41.50 -30.75 -25.61
N PRO A 654 -41.64 -29.46 -25.21
CA PRO A 654 -42.77 -28.98 -24.42
C PRO A 654 -44.14 -29.25 -25.07
N ASP A 655 -45.19 -29.24 -24.25
CA ASP A 655 -46.57 -29.21 -24.73
C ASP A 655 -46.98 -27.76 -25.07
N TRP A 656 -47.18 -27.48 -26.35
CA TRP A 656 -47.45 -26.15 -26.88
C TRP A 656 -48.94 -25.86 -26.96
N GLY A 657 -49.38 -24.79 -26.31
CA GLY A 657 -50.72 -24.21 -26.44
C GLY A 657 -51.89 -25.06 -25.93
N ASN A 658 -51.70 -26.34 -25.60
CA ASN A 658 -52.75 -27.25 -25.15
C ASN A 658 -52.24 -28.15 -24.04
N CYS A 659 -51.98 -27.60 -22.85
CA CYS A 659 -51.53 -28.32 -21.67
C CYS A 659 -52.56 -29.31 -21.09
N GLY A 660 -52.90 -30.36 -21.84
CA GLY A 660 -53.82 -31.39 -21.40
C GLY A 660 -55.23 -30.92 -21.06
N SER A 661 -55.78 -29.91 -21.78
CA SER A 661 -57.25 -29.77 -21.81
C SER A 661 -57.82 -30.95 -22.58
N ASP A 662 -58.20 -31.98 -21.83
CA ASP A 662 -58.71 -33.24 -22.32
C ASP A 662 -60.11 -33.01 -22.95
N ASP A 663 -60.15 -32.54 -24.19
CA ASP A 663 -61.37 -32.52 -25.01
C ASP A 663 -61.60 -33.91 -25.67
N SER A 664 -60.89 -34.94 -25.19
CA SER A 664 -61.19 -36.34 -25.48
C SER A 664 -61.92 -36.95 -24.29
N GLY A 665 -63.25 -36.99 -24.38
CA GLY A 665 -64.10 -37.63 -23.36
C GLY A 665 -63.91 -39.14 -23.28
N ASP A 666 -62.79 -39.61 -22.71
CA ASP A 666 -62.60 -40.98 -22.26
C ASP A 666 -61.85 -41.00 -20.92
N SER A 667 -62.64 -41.09 -19.85
CA SER A 667 -62.17 -41.25 -18.47
C SER A 667 -61.58 -42.65 -18.28
N ASP A 668 -60.25 -42.75 -18.18
CA ASP A 668 -59.58 -43.92 -17.58
C ASP A 668 -58.16 -43.57 -17.07
N ALA A 669 -58.00 -42.43 -16.38
CA ALA A 669 -56.87 -42.26 -15.46
C ALA A 669 -57.13 -43.09 -14.18
N PRO A 670 -56.17 -43.86 -13.67
CA PRO A 670 -56.36 -44.63 -12.44
C PRO A 670 -56.57 -43.69 -11.23
N PRO A 671 -57.43 -44.05 -10.26
CA PRO A 671 -57.71 -43.20 -9.11
C PRO A 671 -56.48 -43.03 -8.21
N VAL A 672 -56.25 -41.80 -7.75
CA VAL A 672 -55.18 -41.46 -6.79
C VAL A 672 -55.46 -42.15 -5.46
N THR A 673 -54.45 -42.74 -4.83
CA THR A 673 -54.55 -43.45 -3.55
C THR A 673 -53.66 -42.82 -2.48
N VAL A 674 -53.95 -43.07 -1.20
CA VAL A 674 -53.11 -42.60 -0.08
C VAL A 674 -51.65 -43.09 -0.19
N ASN A 675 -51.42 -44.24 -0.83
CA ASN A 675 -50.07 -44.78 -1.01
C ASN A 675 -49.20 -43.97 -1.99
N ASP A 676 -49.81 -43.16 -2.87
CA ASP A 676 -49.09 -42.28 -3.80
C ASP A 676 -48.43 -41.10 -3.05
N PHE A 677 -48.88 -40.80 -1.82
CA PHE A 677 -48.28 -39.80 -0.93
C PHE A 677 -47.17 -40.37 -0.01
N LEU A 678 -46.98 -41.70 0.05
CA LEU A 678 -46.10 -42.36 1.03
C LEU A 678 -44.83 -42.98 0.44
N ILE A 679 -44.67 -43.04 -0.88
CA ILE A 679 -43.53 -43.71 -1.54
C ILE A 679 -42.59 -42.65 -2.11
N LEU A 680 -41.69 -42.10 -1.30
CA LEU A 680 -40.43 -41.46 -1.73
C LEU A 680 -39.56 -41.15 -0.49
N GLU A 681 -39.10 -42.19 0.22
CA GLU A 681 -37.99 -42.07 1.18
C GLU A 681 -36.74 -42.69 0.58
N GLU A 682 -35.88 -41.89 -0.06
CA GLU A 682 -34.43 -42.19 -0.11
C GLU A 682 -33.55 -40.98 -0.49
N SER A 683 -33.70 -39.84 0.20
CA SER A 683 -32.58 -38.92 0.46
C SER A 683 -32.97 -37.98 1.60
N GLY A 684 -32.27 -38.10 2.73
CA GLY A 684 -32.67 -37.48 3.98
C GLY A 684 -32.77 -35.96 3.96
N SER A 685 -33.76 -35.48 4.70
CA SER A 685 -33.92 -34.14 5.27
C SER A 685 -34.41 -33.01 4.35
N GLN A 686 -35.62 -33.13 3.83
CA GLN A 686 -36.77 -32.23 4.04
C GLN A 686 -37.96 -32.80 3.23
N ILE A 687 -39.18 -32.74 3.76
CA ILE A 687 -40.36 -33.35 3.14
C ILE A 687 -40.77 -32.53 1.90
N HIS A 688 -40.35 -32.96 0.71
CA HIS A 688 -40.84 -32.44 -0.58
C HIS A 688 -42.24 -32.99 -0.90
N ASN A 689 -43.24 -32.66 -0.08
CA ASN A 689 -44.64 -33.01 -0.34
C ASN A 689 -45.49 -31.79 -0.69
N THR A 690 -44.86 -30.72 -1.19
CA THR A 690 -45.55 -29.53 -1.71
C THR A 690 -46.04 -29.71 -3.14
N GLU A 691 -45.41 -30.53 -3.97
CA GLU A 691 -45.78 -30.63 -5.41
C GLU A 691 -47.12 -31.37 -5.66
N LEU A 692 -47.32 -32.55 -5.06
CA LEU A 692 -48.58 -33.31 -5.17
C LEU A 692 -49.73 -32.59 -4.44
N LEU A 693 -49.42 -31.93 -3.33
CA LEU A 693 -50.38 -31.17 -2.53
C LEU A 693 -50.78 -29.87 -3.24
N SER A 694 -49.85 -29.18 -3.90
CA SER A 694 -50.13 -28.02 -4.76
C SER A 694 -50.92 -28.42 -6.01
N LYS A 695 -50.61 -29.56 -6.65
CA LYS A 695 -51.41 -30.11 -7.75
C LYS A 695 -52.84 -30.47 -7.30
N ALA A 696 -52.99 -31.06 -6.11
CA ALA A 696 -54.30 -31.37 -5.53
C ALA A 696 -55.12 -30.11 -5.21
N ILE A 697 -54.50 -29.10 -4.59
CA ILE A 697 -55.14 -27.80 -4.28
C ILE A 697 -55.51 -27.05 -5.57
N SER A 698 -54.63 -27.07 -6.57
CA SER A 698 -54.90 -26.52 -7.92
C SER A 698 -56.11 -27.20 -8.57
N HIS A 699 -56.19 -28.54 -8.50
CA HIS A 699 -57.32 -29.30 -9.03
C HIS A 699 -58.64 -28.99 -8.30
N LEU A 700 -58.62 -28.85 -6.98
CA LEU A 700 -59.81 -28.51 -6.18
C LEU A 700 -60.28 -27.07 -6.40
N ASN A 701 -59.35 -26.16 -6.69
CA ASN A 701 -59.65 -24.76 -6.97
C ASN A 701 -60.00 -24.50 -8.44
N ALA A 702 -59.86 -25.50 -9.32
CA ALA A 702 -60.22 -25.40 -10.73
C ALA A 702 -61.73 -25.14 -10.89
N GLY A 703 -62.08 -23.88 -11.21
CA GLY A 703 -63.47 -23.43 -11.42
C GLY A 703 -64.12 -22.73 -10.23
N LEU A 704 -63.41 -22.52 -9.11
CA LEU A 704 -63.86 -21.72 -7.98
C LEU A 704 -63.43 -20.24 -8.12
N ASP A 705 -64.20 -19.31 -7.56
CA ASP A 705 -63.79 -17.91 -7.49
C ASP A 705 -62.83 -17.64 -6.32
N ASN A 706 -62.07 -16.55 -6.37
CA ASN A 706 -61.04 -16.22 -5.38
C ASN A 706 -61.55 -16.10 -3.92
N SER A 707 -62.86 -16.04 -3.70
CA SER A 707 -63.46 -15.97 -2.35
C SER A 707 -63.85 -17.32 -1.76
N GLU A 708 -63.77 -18.39 -2.57
CA GLU A 708 -64.14 -19.76 -2.20
C GLU A 708 -62.97 -20.76 -2.35
N GLN A 709 -61.76 -20.28 -2.65
CA GLN A 709 -60.58 -21.13 -2.80
C GLN A 709 -60.24 -21.86 -1.50
N VAL A 710 -60.00 -23.16 -1.63
CA VAL A 710 -59.57 -24.04 -0.56
C VAL A 710 -58.05 -23.98 -0.44
N THR A 711 -57.54 -23.91 0.77
CA THR A 711 -56.12 -23.83 1.09
C THR A 711 -55.64 -25.11 1.77
N ILE A 712 -54.32 -25.27 1.84
CA ILE A 712 -53.69 -26.36 2.60
C ILE A 712 -54.18 -26.42 4.07
N MET A 713 -54.58 -25.28 4.63
CA MET A 713 -55.05 -25.16 6.01
C MET A 713 -56.43 -25.78 6.24
N ASP A 714 -57.24 -25.94 5.19
CA ASP A 714 -58.60 -26.51 5.31
C ASP A 714 -58.59 -28.04 5.54
N PHE A 715 -57.45 -28.68 5.31
CA PHE A 715 -57.25 -30.13 5.49
C PHE A 715 -56.43 -30.49 6.75
N LEU A 716 -56.07 -29.49 7.56
CA LEU A 716 -55.37 -29.66 8.83
C LEU A 716 -56.35 -29.82 10.00
N LYS A 717 -56.17 -30.87 10.80
CA LYS A 717 -56.90 -31.08 12.06
C LYS A 717 -55.94 -31.02 13.24
N GLY A 718 -56.23 -30.11 14.18
CA GLY A 718 -55.45 -29.95 15.41
C GLY A 718 -56.09 -30.65 16.61
N THR A 719 -55.30 -31.44 17.34
CA THR A 719 -55.70 -32.05 18.61
C THR A 719 -54.59 -31.86 19.65
N VAL A 720 -54.95 -31.48 20.88
CA VAL A 720 -53.97 -31.33 21.95
C VAL A 720 -53.88 -32.65 22.72
N ILE A 721 -52.70 -33.28 22.67
CA ILE A 721 -52.39 -34.52 23.38
C ILE A 721 -51.21 -34.22 24.32
N ASP A 722 -51.37 -34.53 25.60
CA ASP A 722 -50.36 -34.35 26.65
C ASP A 722 -49.68 -32.97 26.75
N GLY A 723 -50.37 -31.91 26.30
CA GLY A 723 -49.92 -30.52 26.40
C GLY A 723 -49.31 -29.96 25.11
N ASN A 724 -49.07 -30.81 24.11
CA ASN A 724 -48.53 -30.42 22.82
C ASN A 724 -49.64 -30.41 21.75
N LEU A 725 -49.62 -29.38 20.90
CA LEU A 725 -50.52 -29.27 19.75
C LEU A 725 -50.05 -30.24 18.68
N HIS A 726 -50.80 -31.30 18.45
CA HIS A 726 -50.59 -32.21 17.33
C HIS A 726 -51.46 -31.76 16.17
N MET A 727 -50.84 -31.58 15.00
CA MET A 727 -51.53 -31.28 13.76
C MET A 727 -51.36 -32.45 12.80
N GLU A 728 -52.47 -32.91 12.23
CA GLU A 728 -52.51 -34.03 11.30
C GLU A 728 -53.20 -33.59 9.99
N PHE A 729 -52.62 -34.00 8.86
CA PHE A 729 -53.22 -33.85 7.54
C PHE A 729 -54.15 -35.03 7.25
N ASP A 730 -55.41 -34.74 6.91
CA ASP A 730 -56.39 -35.76 6.52
C ASP A 730 -56.20 -36.14 5.03
N LEU A 731 -55.18 -36.97 4.76
CA LEU A 731 -54.82 -37.39 3.40
C LEU A 731 -55.96 -38.12 2.68
N GLN A 732 -56.80 -38.85 3.42
CA GLN A 732 -57.97 -39.52 2.83
C GLN A 732 -59.02 -38.51 2.40
N ALA A 733 -59.25 -37.43 3.16
CA ALA A 733 -60.18 -36.36 2.74
C ALA A 733 -59.71 -35.62 1.48
N ILE A 734 -58.39 -35.46 1.29
CA ILE A 734 -57.80 -34.88 0.08
C ILE A 734 -58.02 -35.81 -1.12
N VAL A 735 -57.75 -37.11 -0.95
CA VAL A 735 -57.98 -38.14 -1.98
C VAL A 735 -59.46 -38.25 -2.37
N ASP A 736 -60.37 -38.23 -1.39
CA ASP A 736 -61.81 -38.31 -1.63
C ASP A 736 -62.32 -37.07 -2.39
N ALA A 737 -61.76 -35.89 -2.08
CA ALA A 737 -62.08 -34.64 -2.75
C ALA A 737 -61.58 -34.60 -4.20
N ILE A 738 -60.35 -35.10 -4.47
CA ILE A 738 -59.79 -35.21 -5.84
C ILE A 738 -60.61 -36.20 -6.69
N ASN A 739 -61.03 -37.32 -6.11
CA ASN A 739 -61.77 -38.36 -6.83
C ASN A 739 -63.30 -38.10 -6.92
N GLY A 740 -63.81 -37.00 -6.34
CA GLY A 740 -65.21 -36.58 -6.42
C GLY A 740 -66.21 -37.41 -5.60
N GLU A 741 -65.76 -38.11 -4.56
CA GLU A 741 -66.61 -38.93 -3.68
C GLU A 741 -66.93 -38.20 -2.35
N SER A 742 -68.18 -38.26 -1.86
CA SER A 742 -68.52 -37.68 -0.56
C SER A 742 -68.05 -38.58 0.58
N SER A 743 -67.10 -38.11 1.39
CA SER A 743 -66.51 -38.91 2.47
C SER A 743 -67.36 -38.97 3.74
N ASP A 744 -67.60 -40.19 4.22
CA ASP A 744 -68.04 -40.47 5.60
C ASP A 744 -66.75 -40.60 6.42
N THR A 745 -66.37 -39.54 7.13
CA THR A 745 -65.07 -39.41 7.79
C THR A 745 -64.98 -40.30 9.03
N SER A 746 -64.41 -41.49 8.90
CA SER A 746 -63.84 -42.20 10.05
C SER A 746 -62.73 -43.17 9.67
N GLY A 747 -61.49 -42.71 9.86
CA GLY A 747 -60.28 -43.53 9.96
C GLY A 747 -59.49 -43.70 8.67
N GLY A 748 -58.52 -42.81 8.44
CA GLY A 748 -57.47 -42.94 7.42
C GLY A 748 -56.11 -42.64 8.03
N ASP A 749 -55.07 -43.33 7.55
CA ASP A 749 -53.68 -43.25 8.02
C ASP A 749 -53.09 -41.84 7.73
N GLY A 750 -52.85 -41.02 8.75
CA GLY A 750 -52.26 -39.69 8.61
C GLY A 750 -50.76 -39.63 8.94
N ILE A 751 -50.13 -38.50 8.59
CA ILE A 751 -48.75 -38.15 8.94
C ILE A 751 -48.79 -37.22 10.16
N GLU A 752 -48.24 -37.67 11.28
CA GLU A 752 -48.20 -36.93 12.55
C GLU A 752 -46.95 -36.03 12.58
N ILE A 753 -47.14 -34.72 12.69
CA ILE A 753 -46.04 -33.75 12.87
C ILE A 753 -45.98 -33.40 14.35
N GLU A 754 -45.03 -33.98 15.08
CA GLU A 754 -44.69 -33.56 16.45
C GLU A 754 -43.84 -32.29 16.40
N LEU A 755 -44.41 -31.17 16.84
CA LEU A 755 -43.64 -29.96 17.14
C LEU A 755 -43.08 -30.09 18.56
N ASP A 756 -41.85 -30.58 18.66
CA ASP A 756 -41.14 -30.66 19.94
C ASP A 756 -40.67 -29.24 20.31
N GLY A 757 -41.46 -28.57 21.15
CA GLY A 757 -41.15 -27.24 21.65
C GLY A 757 -40.18 -27.33 22.82
N ASP A 758 -38.89 -27.19 22.55
CA ASP A 758 -37.93 -26.73 23.57
C ASP A 758 -37.71 -25.22 23.37
N ASP A 759 -38.27 -24.49 24.34
CA ASP A 759 -38.09 -23.09 24.74
C ASP A 759 -37.54 -22.06 23.71
N ASP A 760 -38.38 -21.05 23.47
CA ASP A 760 -38.13 -19.78 22.79
C ASP A 760 -38.06 -19.80 21.25
N ASN A 761 -39.22 -19.72 20.57
CA ASN A 761 -39.58 -18.58 19.71
C ASN A 761 -40.87 -18.81 18.89
N GLU A 762 -41.60 -17.71 18.74
CA GLU A 762 -42.47 -17.33 17.60
C GLU A 762 -42.88 -18.45 16.61
N ILE A 763 -44.17 -18.83 16.67
CA ILE A 763 -44.85 -19.43 15.53
C ILE A 763 -45.26 -18.27 14.60
N VAL A 764 -44.45 -18.01 13.58
CA VAL A 764 -44.84 -17.16 12.44
C VAL A 764 -45.52 -18.06 11.41
N TYR A 765 -46.71 -17.65 10.98
CA TYR A 765 -47.54 -18.33 9.97
C TYR A 765 -46.98 -18.18 8.56
#